data_AF-A0A4Q4VMH3-F1
#
_entry.id   AF-A0A4Q4VMH3-F1
#
_cell.length_a   1.000
_cell.length_b   1.000
_cell.length_c   1.000
_cell.angle_alpha   90.00
_cell.angle_beta   90.00
_cell.angle_gamma   90.00
#
_symmetry.space_group_name_H-M   'P 1'
#
loop_
_entity.id
_entity.type
_entity.pdbx_description
1 polymer ?
#
loop_
_entity_poly.entity_id
_entity_poly.type
_entity_poly.pdbx_seq_one_letter_code
_entity_poly.pdbx_strand_id
1 'polypeptide(L)'
;MVISTEPPGEKPAPFDDSLDKPPQIEVMIEKDAATVELVSWDGDDDPENPRNWSARKKWGNVGLVSMITIITPLASSALAPAVPDMMAEFHDESSAMASLVVSAYVVGFALGPLFFAPLSETYGRLVIYHVSSLLFLAFTVGCALSTGSGIFVAFRLLAGCAGATPMVLGGGTISDIIPTERRGAAMTLWGCGQLFGPVVGPIAGGFLNEAAGWRWVSWLLLIIGGVTTILGFIFMRETYAPVLLARKARRLRQSTRDDRYQSQYDINRQSVTRVLRSALVRPIRMLFTSPILFVLCVDVSVVYGYLYLVFTTSTSVYQDLYGFSSGTAGLSFLGIGIGMLVGLLSVGFASDNIATRVQRKRGLEPEDRLPPLIPGAFLIPIGLFWYGWALKNSVFWLVSLFGMAFFGAGIIATFVPIQMYIIDAFGEHGASALAGLATMRSIVGATLPLAGRQISDPVSSDEASVVRTVARYQHDATLRQLLTTVVSYQQLETLGEAERRLFKSVTDVSDHVLVTKETIFHPQGGGQPSDRGTITAEDDPQLRFNVKLVRKLTNGLILHAGCRIPPELDVSSGSDGAEPTFRESQAVMLRIDDETRNYHSRLHTAGHLVGLAVRQLVGTIGAVSELKANHAPGSAFVEFQGLISGEHKAVIQEVVDRSDLPVRVCWWDEQQVREKCTAVPDAVVFPEGEDVMRVVEIDGLGAYPCGGTHVPTTRDIGKAIICRISRQKGISKVSYEVASENAS
;
A
#
# COMPACT_ATOMS: atom_id res chain seq x y z
N MET A 1 0.88 62.95 -18.58
CA MET A 1 1.55 63.34 -19.83
C MET A 1 1.74 62.06 -20.64
N VAL A 2 1.12 62.02 -21.81
CA VAL A 2 1.20 61.00 -22.89
C VAL A 2 0.73 59.57 -22.57
N ILE A 3 -0.52 59.34 -22.97
CA ILE A 3 -1.12 58.05 -23.30
C ILE A 3 -0.42 57.53 -24.56
N SER A 4 0.16 56.33 -24.51
CA SER A 4 0.62 55.61 -25.71
C SER A 4 -0.33 54.44 -25.96
N THR A 5 -1.16 54.58 -27.00
CA THR A 5 -2.00 53.55 -27.56
C THR A 5 -1.14 52.55 -28.34
N GLU A 6 -0.95 51.35 -27.82
CA GLU A 6 -0.45 50.22 -28.62
C GLU A 6 -1.54 49.77 -29.62
N PRO A 7 -1.16 49.39 -30.85
CA PRO A 7 -2.10 48.87 -31.83
C PRO A 7 -2.57 47.46 -31.41
N PRO A 8 -3.75 47.01 -31.87
CA PRO A 8 -4.26 45.69 -31.54
C PRO A 8 -3.29 44.62 -32.02
N GLY A 9 -2.74 43.84 -31.08
CA GLY A 9 -1.89 42.69 -31.36
C GLY A 9 -2.60 41.73 -32.32
N GLU A 10 -1.86 41.29 -33.34
CA GLU A 10 -2.28 40.27 -34.29
C GLU A 10 -2.89 39.08 -33.57
N LYS A 11 -4.10 38.69 -34.01
CA LYS A 11 -4.71 37.42 -33.62
C LYS A 11 -3.70 36.30 -33.92
N PRO A 12 -3.50 35.33 -33.01
CA PRO A 12 -2.70 34.16 -33.32
C PRO A 12 -3.23 33.53 -34.61
N ALA A 13 -2.32 33.10 -35.49
CA ALA A 13 -2.66 32.52 -36.78
C ALA A 13 -3.77 31.46 -36.61
N PRO A 14 -4.81 31.47 -37.48
CA PRO A 14 -5.86 30.46 -37.40
C PRO A 14 -5.22 29.08 -37.47
N PHE A 15 -5.74 28.17 -36.65
CA PHE A 15 -5.41 26.75 -36.69
C PHE A 15 -5.43 26.26 -38.16
N ASP A 16 -4.34 25.68 -38.63
CA ASP A 16 -4.30 25.06 -39.96
C ASP A 16 -5.21 23.83 -39.96
N ASP A 17 -6.41 24.04 -40.47
CA ASP A 17 -7.54 23.12 -40.55
C ASP A 17 -7.38 22.08 -41.69
N SER A 18 -6.24 22.11 -42.41
CA SER A 18 -6.02 21.26 -43.59
C SER A 18 -5.86 19.77 -43.29
N LEU A 19 -5.64 19.39 -42.02
CA LEU A 19 -5.56 18.00 -41.57
C LEU A 19 -6.84 17.48 -40.88
N ASP A 20 -7.77 18.37 -40.52
CA ASP A 20 -9.00 18.04 -39.78
C ASP A 20 -10.29 18.31 -40.56
N LYS A 21 -10.23 18.97 -41.72
CA LYS A 21 -11.35 18.96 -42.66
C LYS A 21 -11.46 17.57 -43.31
N PRO A 22 -12.63 16.89 -43.26
CA PRO A 22 -12.90 15.85 -44.23
C PRO A 22 -12.71 16.47 -45.62
N PRO A 23 -12.15 15.75 -46.61
CA PRO A 23 -12.00 16.31 -47.94
C PRO A 23 -13.38 16.78 -48.39
N GLN A 24 -13.58 18.09 -48.50
CA GLN A 24 -14.69 18.66 -49.24
C GLN A 24 -14.39 18.38 -50.71
N ILE A 25 -14.61 17.13 -51.10
CA ILE A 25 -14.90 16.83 -52.49
C ILE A 25 -16.25 17.50 -52.68
N GLU A 26 -16.25 18.68 -53.32
CA GLU A 26 -17.41 19.14 -54.05
C GLU A 26 -17.91 17.94 -54.83
N VAL A 27 -19.03 17.38 -54.39
CA VAL A 27 -19.73 16.34 -55.14
C VAL A 27 -20.23 17.06 -56.39
N MET A 28 -19.40 17.09 -57.43
CA MET A 28 -19.92 17.09 -58.78
C MET A 28 -20.82 15.87 -58.82
N ILE A 29 -22.13 16.11 -58.72
CA ILE A 29 -23.15 15.11 -58.98
C ILE A 29 -23.02 14.82 -60.47
N GLU A 30 -22.08 13.92 -60.81
CA GLU A 30 -22.12 13.22 -62.08
C GLU A 30 -23.41 12.40 -62.05
N LYS A 31 -24.39 12.92 -62.79
CA LYS A 31 -25.60 12.19 -63.19
C LYS A 31 -25.14 10.94 -63.93
N ASP A 32 -25.00 9.82 -63.21
CA ASP A 32 -25.28 8.45 -63.66
C ASP A 32 -24.67 7.43 -62.67
N ALA A 33 -25.27 7.34 -61.47
CA ALA A 33 -25.20 6.16 -60.60
C ALA A 33 -26.43 6.17 -59.68
N ALA A 34 -27.05 5.01 -59.49
CA ALA A 34 -28.30 4.83 -58.75
C ALA A 34 -28.40 5.69 -57.47
N THR A 35 -29.46 6.52 -57.37
CA THR A 35 -29.71 7.42 -56.23
C THR A 35 -29.72 6.65 -54.90
N VAL A 36 -28.69 6.87 -54.08
CA VAL A 36 -28.61 6.31 -52.72
C VAL A 36 -29.76 6.87 -51.88
N GLU A 37 -30.56 6.00 -51.30
CA GLU A 37 -31.68 6.36 -50.43
C GLU A 37 -31.22 6.32 -48.97
N LEU A 38 -31.10 7.50 -48.35
CA LEU A 38 -30.51 7.66 -47.03
C LEU A 38 -31.51 7.27 -45.94
N VAL A 39 -31.20 6.23 -45.18
CA VAL A 39 -32.08 5.71 -44.13
C VAL A 39 -31.95 6.55 -42.86
N SER A 40 -33.05 7.17 -42.44
CA SER A 40 -33.21 7.94 -41.20
C SER A 40 -34.33 7.39 -40.32
N TRP A 41 -34.65 8.08 -39.21
CA TRP A 41 -35.79 7.75 -38.34
C TRP A 41 -37.11 8.03 -39.06
N ASP A 42 -38.15 7.23 -38.78
CA ASP A 42 -39.49 7.36 -39.40
C ASP A 42 -40.32 8.51 -38.78
N GLY A 43 -39.67 9.61 -38.41
CA GLY A 43 -40.24 10.76 -37.70
C GLY A 43 -39.67 10.98 -36.30
N ASP A 44 -40.09 12.08 -35.66
CA ASP A 44 -39.59 12.50 -34.34
C ASP A 44 -39.96 11.52 -33.21
N ASP A 45 -41.05 10.75 -33.38
CA ASP A 45 -41.58 9.78 -32.41
C ASP A 45 -41.19 8.31 -32.72
N ASP A 46 -40.22 8.07 -33.62
CA ASP A 46 -39.79 6.71 -33.99
C ASP A 46 -39.41 5.87 -32.74
N PRO A 47 -40.04 4.72 -32.47
CA PRO A 47 -39.76 3.89 -31.30
C PRO A 47 -38.38 3.21 -31.33
N GLU A 48 -37.74 3.11 -32.50
CA GLU A 48 -36.37 2.62 -32.64
C GLU A 48 -35.34 3.64 -32.14
N ASN A 49 -35.69 4.93 -32.11
CA ASN A 49 -34.85 5.97 -31.54
C ASN A 49 -34.77 5.84 -29.99
N PRO A 50 -33.57 5.66 -29.40
CA PRO A 50 -33.40 5.54 -27.95
C PRO A 50 -33.96 6.70 -27.13
N ARG A 51 -34.05 7.89 -27.74
CA ARG A 51 -34.64 9.08 -27.12
C ARG A 51 -36.15 8.98 -26.95
N ASN A 52 -36.83 8.06 -27.63
CA ASN A 52 -38.29 7.86 -27.55
C ASN A 52 -38.68 6.65 -26.70
N TRP A 53 -37.72 5.93 -26.14
CA TRP A 53 -38.01 4.79 -25.28
C TRP A 53 -38.81 5.17 -24.03
N SER A 54 -39.61 4.22 -23.54
CA SER A 54 -40.33 4.36 -22.27
C SER A 54 -39.38 4.64 -21.12
N ALA A 55 -39.83 5.42 -20.13
CA ALA A 55 -39.01 5.83 -18.98
C ALA A 55 -38.36 4.63 -18.27
N ARG A 56 -39.08 3.51 -18.13
CA ARG A 56 -38.56 2.27 -17.54
C ARG A 56 -37.35 1.71 -18.30
N LYS A 57 -37.37 1.74 -19.63
CA LYS A 57 -36.26 1.25 -20.47
C LYS A 57 -35.06 2.21 -20.44
N LYS A 58 -35.32 3.52 -20.40
CA LYS A 58 -34.27 4.54 -20.27
C LYS A 58 -33.55 4.43 -18.92
N TRP A 59 -34.31 4.52 -17.83
CA TRP A 59 -33.76 4.46 -16.48
C TRP A 59 -33.21 3.08 -16.11
N GLY A 60 -33.74 2.00 -16.69
CA GLY A 60 -33.14 0.67 -16.58
C GLY A 60 -31.73 0.60 -17.17
N ASN A 61 -31.52 1.17 -18.37
CA ASN A 61 -30.17 1.26 -18.96
C ASN A 61 -29.25 2.17 -18.13
N VAL A 62 -29.72 3.35 -17.70
CA VAL A 62 -28.94 4.25 -16.85
C VAL A 62 -28.55 3.56 -15.54
N GLY A 63 -29.48 2.87 -14.89
CA GLY A 63 -29.21 2.12 -13.65
C GLY A 63 -28.14 1.05 -13.84
N LEU A 64 -28.22 0.26 -14.92
CA LEU A 64 -27.21 -0.76 -15.23
C LEU A 64 -25.84 -0.15 -15.52
N VAL A 65 -25.78 0.90 -16.34
CA VAL A 65 -24.52 1.61 -16.61
C VAL A 65 -23.90 2.12 -15.31
N SER A 66 -24.69 2.69 -14.41
CA SER A 66 -24.23 3.14 -13.08
C SER A 66 -23.75 1.98 -12.20
N MET A 67 -24.44 0.83 -12.20
CA MET A 67 -24.01 -0.37 -11.48
C MET A 67 -22.68 -0.93 -12.01
N ILE A 68 -22.49 -0.98 -13.33
CA ILE A 68 -21.21 -1.40 -13.92
C ILE A 68 -20.12 -0.37 -13.59
N THR A 69 -20.47 0.92 -13.58
CA THR A 69 -19.54 2.02 -13.29
C THR A 69 -19.01 1.96 -11.86
N ILE A 70 -19.83 1.68 -10.85
CA ILE A 70 -19.37 1.65 -9.44
C ILE A 70 -18.40 0.49 -9.15
N ILE A 71 -18.53 -0.63 -9.86
CA ILE A 71 -17.69 -1.82 -9.66
C ILE A 71 -16.22 -1.53 -9.98
N THR A 72 -15.96 -0.71 -11.00
CA THR A 72 -14.61 -0.43 -11.49
C THR A 72 -13.71 0.28 -10.48
N PRO A 73 -14.10 1.45 -9.92
CA PRO A 73 -13.33 2.12 -8.89
C PRO A 73 -13.43 1.44 -7.51
N LEU A 74 -14.46 0.62 -7.29
CA LEU A 74 -14.51 -0.26 -6.11
C LEU A 74 -13.44 -1.36 -6.20
N ALA A 75 -13.26 -1.98 -7.37
CA ALA A 75 -12.21 -2.97 -7.62
C ALA A 75 -10.78 -2.39 -7.50
N SER A 76 -10.59 -1.12 -7.87
CA SER A 76 -9.28 -0.49 -7.82
C SER A 76 -8.75 -0.34 -6.39
N SER A 77 -9.62 0.01 -5.42
CA SER A 77 -9.23 0.27 -4.04
C SER A 77 -9.55 -0.85 -3.05
N ALA A 78 -10.48 -1.77 -3.35
CA ALA A 78 -10.92 -2.80 -2.39
C ALA A 78 -9.81 -3.72 -1.88
N LEU A 79 -8.75 -3.93 -2.68
CA LEU A 79 -7.63 -4.75 -2.23
C LEU A 79 -6.71 -4.02 -1.25
N ALA A 80 -6.72 -2.68 -1.19
CA ALA A 80 -5.70 -1.92 -0.45
C ALA A 80 -5.49 -2.41 1.00
N PRO A 81 -6.55 -2.70 1.80
CA PRO A 81 -6.36 -3.20 3.16
C PRO A 81 -5.91 -4.66 3.26
N ALA A 82 -6.05 -5.42 2.17
CA ALA A 82 -5.70 -6.83 2.06
C ALA A 82 -4.30 -7.05 1.48
N VAL A 83 -3.63 -5.98 1.02
CA VAL A 83 -2.28 -6.06 0.45
C VAL A 83 -1.28 -6.67 1.44
N PRO A 84 -1.23 -6.28 2.74
CA PRO A 84 -0.28 -6.87 3.68
C PRO A 84 -0.41 -8.40 3.78
N ASP A 85 -1.63 -8.92 3.86
CA ASP A 85 -1.90 -10.35 3.96
C ASP A 85 -1.54 -11.09 2.66
N MET A 86 -1.80 -10.48 1.50
CA MET A 86 -1.40 -11.03 0.20
C MET A 86 0.12 -11.13 0.07
N MET A 87 0.83 -10.07 0.47
CA MET A 87 2.29 -10.01 0.43
C MET A 87 2.91 -11.05 1.36
N ALA A 88 2.34 -11.22 2.56
CA ALA A 88 2.75 -12.24 3.51
C ALA A 88 2.57 -13.67 2.96
N GLU A 89 1.44 -13.94 2.28
CA GLU A 89 1.19 -15.26 1.69
C GLU A 89 2.11 -15.56 0.49
N PHE A 90 2.43 -14.55 -0.33
CA PHE A 90 3.35 -14.71 -1.45
C PHE A 90 4.83 -14.63 -1.06
N HIS A 91 5.13 -14.44 0.23
CA HIS A 91 6.49 -14.29 0.75
C HIS A 91 7.25 -13.16 0.02
N ASP A 92 6.55 -12.05 -0.25
CA ASP A 92 7.08 -10.91 -0.97
C ASP A 92 7.13 -9.71 -0.02
N GLU A 93 8.33 -9.30 0.37
CA GLU A 93 8.54 -8.19 1.32
C GLU A 93 8.76 -6.84 0.59
N SER A 94 8.64 -6.81 -0.74
CA SER A 94 8.90 -5.61 -1.53
C SER A 94 7.83 -4.53 -1.32
N SER A 95 8.21 -3.43 -0.68
CA SER A 95 7.37 -2.24 -0.53
C SER A 95 6.90 -1.70 -1.89
N ALA A 96 7.76 -1.76 -2.91
CA ALA A 96 7.45 -1.38 -4.28
C ALA A 96 6.42 -2.31 -4.91
N MET A 97 6.51 -3.63 -4.69
CA MET A 97 5.52 -4.58 -5.18
C MET A 97 4.16 -4.34 -4.51
N ALA A 98 4.12 -4.11 -3.20
CA ALA A 98 2.88 -3.82 -2.49
C ALA A 98 2.18 -2.55 -3.02
N SER A 99 2.95 -1.52 -3.41
CA SER A 99 2.40 -0.33 -4.08
C SER A 99 1.93 -0.67 -5.51
N LEU A 100 2.75 -1.42 -6.26
CA LEU A 100 2.45 -1.82 -7.64
C LEU A 100 1.17 -2.63 -7.73
N VAL A 101 0.89 -3.49 -6.74
CA VAL A 101 -0.34 -4.26 -6.65
C VAL A 101 -1.56 -3.34 -6.66
N VAL A 102 -1.59 -2.25 -5.91
CA VAL A 102 -2.74 -1.31 -5.97
C VAL A 102 -2.71 -0.50 -7.27
N SER A 103 -1.55 0.04 -7.63
CA SER A 103 -1.37 0.92 -8.79
C SER A 103 -1.63 0.25 -10.15
N ALA A 104 -1.34 -1.04 -10.30
CA ALA A 104 -1.44 -1.74 -11.59
C ALA A 104 -2.85 -1.71 -12.19
N TYR A 105 -3.88 -1.78 -11.33
CA TYR A 105 -5.26 -1.62 -11.78
C TYR A 105 -5.49 -0.23 -12.41
N VAL A 106 -4.90 0.81 -11.83
CA VAL A 106 -5.02 2.20 -12.29
C VAL A 106 -4.27 2.42 -13.59
N VAL A 107 -3.11 1.78 -13.78
CA VAL A 107 -2.41 1.76 -15.06
C VAL A 107 -3.31 1.15 -16.14
N GLY A 108 -3.90 -0.01 -15.85
CA GLY A 108 -4.88 -0.63 -16.74
C GLY A 108 -6.03 0.32 -17.07
N PHE A 109 -6.54 1.00 -16.04
CA PHE A 109 -7.61 1.98 -16.15
C PHE A 109 -7.25 3.18 -17.07
N ALA A 110 -5.97 3.56 -17.17
CA ALA A 110 -5.48 4.56 -18.12
C ALA A 110 -5.47 4.08 -19.57
N LEU A 111 -5.16 2.79 -19.77
CA LEU A 111 -4.98 2.17 -21.08
C LEU A 111 -6.29 1.74 -21.73
N GLY A 112 -7.23 1.20 -20.96
CA GLY A 112 -8.52 0.70 -21.45
C GLY A 112 -9.30 1.67 -22.35
N PRO A 113 -9.50 2.94 -21.92
CA PRO A 113 -10.21 3.95 -22.70
C PRO A 113 -9.70 4.12 -24.13
N LEU A 114 -8.39 3.97 -24.32
CA LEU A 114 -7.71 4.16 -25.60
C LEU A 114 -8.16 3.13 -26.66
N PHE A 115 -8.64 1.96 -26.23
CA PHE A 115 -9.13 0.91 -27.10
C PHE A 115 -10.66 0.85 -27.13
N PHE A 116 -11.30 0.85 -25.95
CA PHE A 116 -12.73 0.57 -25.86
C PHE A 116 -13.60 1.75 -26.29
N ALA A 117 -13.16 3.00 -26.11
CA ALA A 117 -13.95 4.15 -26.54
C ALA A 117 -14.08 4.21 -28.08
N PRO A 118 -13.00 4.13 -28.86
CA PRO A 118 -13.06 4.13 -30.33
C PRO A 118 -13.79 2.91 -30.91
N LEU A 119 -13.58 1.75 -30.29
CA LEU A 119 -14.27 0.52 -30.70
C LEU A 119 -15.78 0.63 -30.47
N SER A 120 -16.24 1.38 -29.46
CA SER A 120 -17.66 1.58 -29.20
C SER A 120 -18.36 2.42 -30.27
N GLU A 121 -17.63 3.35 -30.89
CA GLU A 121 -18.13 4.16 -32.01
C GLU A 121 -18.20 3.35 -33.30
N THR A 122 -17.40 2.29 -33.42
CA THR A 122 -17.39 1.43 -34.62
C THR A 122 -18.38 0.27 -34.52
N TYR A 123 -18.41 -0.41 -33.38
CA TYR A 123 -19.15 -1.66 -33.19
C TYR A 123 -20.45 -1.48 -32.37
N GLY A 124 -20.66 -0.29 -31.81
CA GLY A 124 -21.78 0.02 -30.92
C GLY A 124 -21.40 -0.10 -29.45
N ARG A 125 -22.15 0.60 -28.59
CA ARG A 125 -21.82 0.66 -27.16
C ARG A 125 -22.10 -0.67 -26.46
N LEU A 126 -23.22 -1.33 -26.81
CA LEU A 126 -23.69 -2.53 -26.12
C LEU A 126 -22.69 -3.68 -26.21
N VAL A 127 -22.17 -3.93 -27.42
CA VAL A 127 -21.20 -5.01 -27.66
C VAL A 127 -19.94 -4.78 -26.84
N ILE A 128 -19.45 -3.55 -26.81
CA ILE A 128 -18.24 -3.20 -26.06
C ILE A 128 -18.45 -3.34 -24.55
N TYR A 129 -19.59 -2.92 -23.99
CA TYR A 129 -19.91 -3.19 -22.59
C TYR A 129 -19.89 -4.68 -22.24
N HIS A 130 -20.46 -5.54 -23.08
CA HIS A 130 -20.48 -6.99 -22.82
C HIS A 130 -19.08 -7.60 -22.92
N VAL A 131 -18.34 -7.29 -23.99
CA VAL A 131 -16.98 -7.82 -24.19
C VAL A 131 -16.07 -7.37 -23.05
N SER A 132 -16.09 -6.08 -22.70
CA SER A 132 -15.26 -5.55 -21.61
C SER A 132 -15.64 -6.15 -20.26
N SER A 133 -16.93 -6.35 -19.99
CA SER A 133 -17.39 -6.96 -18.73
C SER A 133 -16.95 -8.41 -18.63
N LEU A 134 -17.06 -9.20 -19.72
CA LEU A 134 -16.58 -10.58 -19.74
C LEU A 134 -15.06 -10.67 -19.54
N LEU A 135 -14.29 -9.78 -20.18
CA LEU A 135 -12.85 -9.68 -19.98
C LEU A 135 -12.51 -9.31 -18.52
N PHE A 136 -13.20 -8.33 -17.95
CA PHE A 136 -13.04 -7.96 -16.54
C PHE A 136 -13.28 -9.17 -15.62
N LEU A 137 -14.34 -9.94 -15.84
CA LEU A 137 -14.61 -11.15 -15.06
C LEU A 137 -13.50 -12.19 -15.21
N ALA A 138 -13.07 -12.48 -16.44
CA ALA A 138 -12.01 -13.45 -16.70
C ALA A 138 -10.69 -13.07 -16.02
N PHE A 139 -10.29 -11.81 -16.10
CA PHE A 139 -9.07 -11.32 -15.44
C PHE A 139 -9.23 -11.25 -13.92
N THR A 140 -10.43 -10.97 -13.40
CA THR A 140 -10.72 -11.02 -11.97
C THR A 140 -10.64 -12.45 -11.42
N VAL A 141 -11.05 -13.46 -12.20
CA VAL A 141 -10.78 -14.88 -11.87
C VAL A 141 -9.28 -15.14 -11.82
N GLY A 142 -8.51 -14.61 -12.79
CA GLY A 142 -7.05 -14.69 -12.79
C GLY A 142 -6.41 -14.09 -11.54
N CYS A 143 -6.91 -12.95 -11.05
CA CYS A 143 -6.52 -12.37 -9.77
C CYS A 143 -6.80 -13.33 -8.60
N ALA A 144 -8.02 -13.88 -8.54
CA ALA A 144 -8.43 -14.78 -7.45
C ALA A 144 -7.62 -16.09 -7.41
N LEU A 145 -7.20 -16.61 -8.56
CA LEU A 145 -6.45 -17.87 -8.70
C LEU A 145 -4.93 -17.68 -8.75
N SER A 146 -4.45 -16.45 -8.60
CA SER A 146 -3.01 -16.18 -8.67
C SER A 146 -2.22 -16.85 -7.53
N THR A 147 -1.02 -17.29 -7.88
CA THR A 147 -0.07 -17.98 -6.99
C THR A 147 1.21 -17.18 -6.76
N GLY A 148 1.25 -15.91 -7.20
CA GLY A 148 2.37 -15.02 -6.95
C GLY A 148 2.08 -13.58 -7.36
N SER A 149 2.82 -12.64 -6.76
CA SER A 149 2.61 -11.18 -6.90
C SER A 149 2.64 -10.70 -8.35
N GLY A 150 3.60 -11.16 -9.16
CA GLY A 150 3.75 -10.72 -10.55
C GLY A 150 2.58 -11.12 -11.45
N ILE A 151 2.09 -12.35 -11.32
CA ILE A 151 0.91 -12.84 -12.08
C ILE A 151 -0.34 -12.09 -11.62
N PHE A 152 -0.48 -11.86 -10.31
CA PHE A 152 -1.58 -11.07 -9.77
C PHE A 152 -1.59 -9.65 -10.33
N VAL A 153 -0.44 -8.96 -10.34
CA VAL A 153 -0.26 -7.63 -10.94
C VAL A 153 -0.65 -7.61 -12.41
N ALA A 154 -0.22 -8.61 -13.19
CA ALA A 154 -0.55 -8.71 -14.61
C ALA A 154 -2.06 -8.84 -14.85
N PHE A 155 -2.74 -9.74 -14.14
CA PHE A 155 -4.19 -9.88 -14.24
C PHE A 155 -4.93 -8.64 -13.74
N ARG A 156 -4.41 -7.97 -12.71
CA ARG A 156 -5.00 -6.76 -12.18
C ARG A 156 -4.91 -5.58 -13.15
N LEU A 157 -3.80 -5.46 -13.88
CA LEU A 157 -3.65 -4.51 -14.99
C LEU A 157 -4.66 -4.78 -16.11
N LEU A 158 -4.80 -6.05 -16.51
CA LEU A 158 -5.74 -6.44 -17.55
C LEU A 158 -7.21 -6.23 -17.11
N ALA A 159 -7.52 -6.52 -15.85
CA ALA A 159 -8.82 -6.24 -15.25
C ALA A 159 -9.12 -4.74 -15.23
N GLY A 160 -8.16 -3.90 -14.84
CA GLY A 160 -8.30 -2.44 -14.89
C GLY A 160 -8.55 -1.91 -16.31
N CYS A 161 -7.85 -2.47 -17.30
CA CYS A 161 -8.04 -2.14 -18.71
C CYS A 161 -9.46 -2.46 -19.19
N ALA A 162 -9.94 -3.68 -18.93
CA ALA A 162 -11.29 -4.09 -19.29
C ALA A 162 -12.37 -3.30 -18.51
N GLY A 163 -12.15 -3.09 -17.22
CA GLY A 163 -13.05 -2.38 -16.31
C GLY A 163 -13.21 -0.90 -16.64
N ALA A 164 -12.28 -0.27 -17.37
CA ALA A 164 -12.36 1.17 -17.63
C ALA A 164 -13.54 1.61 -18.51
N THR A 165 -14.05 0.69 -19.33
CA THR A 165 -15.10 0.92 -20.34
C THR A 165 -16.32 1.73 -19.85
N PRO A 166 -17.04 1.31 -18.79
CA PRO A 166 -18.19 2.06 -18.25
C PRO A 166 -17.88 3.50 -17.82
N MET A 167 -16.65 3.79 -17.43
CA MET A 167 -16.26 5.15 -17.01
C MET A 167 -16.10 6.12 -18.19
N VAL A 168 -15.91 5.60 -19.40
CA VAL A 168 -15.78 6.42 -20.62
C VAL A 168 -17.07 6.40 -21.43
N LEU A 169 -17.70 5.23 -21.54
CA LEU A 169 -18.92 5.07 -22.33
C LEU A 169 -20.17 5.58 -21.63
N GLY A 170 -20.17 5.68 -20.30
CA GLY A 170 -21.37 5.99 -19.52
C GLY A 170 -22.03 7.32 -19.89
N GLY A 171 -21.24 8.40 -19.93
CA GLY A 171 -21.73 9.72 -20.36
C GLY A 171 -22.29 9.71 -21.78
N GLY A 172 -21.61 9.01 -22.70
CA GLY A 172 -22.08 8.82 -24.07
C GLY A 172 -23.42 8.07 -24.12
N THR A 173 -23.54 6.95 -23.42
CA THR A 173 -24.78 6.17 -23.32
C THR A 173 -25.93 7.00 -22.73
N ILE A 174 -25.67 7.81 -21.70
CA ILE A 174 -26.69 8.70 -21.13
C ILE A 174 -27.10 9.77 -22.15
N SER A 175 -26.16 10.33 -22.89
CA SER A 175 -26.43 11.35 -23.92
C SER A 175 -27.25 10.85 -25.11
N ASP A 176 -27.11 9.55 -25.42
CA ASP A 176 -27.85 8.90 -26.49
C ASP A 176 -29.33 8.72 -26.14
N ILE A 177 -29.67 8.56 -24.85
CA ILE A 177 -31.02 8.20 -24.39
C ILE A 177 -31.77 9.38 -23.73
N ILE A 178 -31.07 10.20 -22.96
CA ILE A 178 -31.66 11.26 -22.14
C ILE A 178 -31.52 12.62 -22.87
N PRO A 179 -32.59 13.41 -23.01
CA PRO A 179 -32.51 14.78 -23.54
C PRO A 179 -31.67 15.70 -22.67
N THR A 180 -30.97 16.66 -23.27
CA THR A 180 -29.97 17.53 -22.62
C THR A 180 -30.50 18.19 -21.34
N GLU A 181 -31.75 18.63 -21.33
CA GLU A 181 -32.41 19.35 -20.25
C GLU A 181 -32.63 18.48 -19.00
N ARG A 182 -32.66 17.14 -19.16
CA ARG A 182 -32.92 16.17 -18.09
C ARG A 182 -31.71 15.28 -17.77
N ARG A 183 -30.57 15.49 -18.44
CA ARG A 183 -29.35 14.66 -18.27
C ARG A 183 -28.73 14.77 -16.89
N GLY A 184 -28.89 15.89 -16.20
CA GLY A 184 -28.26 16.15 -14.90
C GLY A 184 -28.45 15.01 -13.90
N ALA A 185 -29.69 14.58 -13.65
CA ALA A 185 -29.98 13.52 -12.70
C ALA A 185 -29.37 12.15 -13.09
N ALA A 186 -29.36 11.82 -14.38
CA ALA A 186 -28.75 10.58 -14.87
C ALA A 186 -27.22 10.61 -14.75
N MET A 187 -26.60 11.75 -15.09
CA MET A 187 -25.16 11.97 -14.92
C MET A 187 -24.74 11.93 -13.46
N THR A 188 -25.53 12.51 -12.55
CA THR A 188 -25.28 12.43 -11.10
C THR A 188 -25.35 11.00 -10.60
N LEU A 189 -26.38 10.22 -10.98
CA LEU A 189 -26.50 8.82 -10.58
C LEU A 189 -25.29 7.98 -11.04
N TRP A 190 -24.84 8.21 -12.27
CA TRP A 190 -23.64 7.57 -12.81
C TRP A 190 -22.35 8.02 -12.11
N GLY A 191 -22.20 9.33 -11.90
CA GLY A 191 -21.04 9.95 -11.26
C GLY A 191 -20.88 9.55 -9.79
N CYS A 192 -21.98 9.34 -9.05
CA CYS A 192 -21.95 8.83 -7.68
C CYS A 192 -21.16 7.52 -7.57
N GLY A 193 -21.30 6.61 -8.54
CA GLY A 193 -20.55 5.36 -8.55
C GLY A 193 -19.03 5.58 -8.61
N GLN A 194 -18.59 6.61 -9.33
CA GLN A 194 -17.17 6.96 -9.44
C GLN A 194 -16.58 7.49 -8.14
N LEU A 195 -17.40 8.18 -7.34
CA LEU A 195 -16.98 8.82 -6.09
C LEU A 195 -17.05 7.86 -4.90
N PHE A 196 -18.10 7.05 -4.80
CA PHE A 196 -18.29 6.14 -3.67
C PHE A 196 -17.49 4.85 -3.80
N GLY A 197 -17.22 4.38 -5.03
CA GLY A 197 -16.46 3.15 -5.26
C GLY A 197 -15.12 3.11 -4.51
N PRO A 198 -14.26 4.14 -4.62
CA PRO A 198 -12.96 4.17 -3.95
C PRO A 198 -13.03 4.16 -2.42
N VAL A 199 -14.15 4.61 -1.84
CA VAL A 199 -14.38 4.69 -0.39
C VAL A 199 -14.96 3.39 0.16
N VAL A 200 -15.97 2.85 -0.53
CA VAL A 200 -16.64 1.60 -0.13
C VAL A 200 -15.70 0.42 -0.33
N GLY A 201 -14.81 0.48 -1.33
CA GLY A 201 -13.84 -0.56 -1.63
C GLY A 201 -13.03 -1.01 -0.41
N PRO A 202 -12.21 -0.16 0.22
CA PRO A 202 -11.37 -0.55 1.35
C PRO A 202 -12.18 -1.02 2.56
N ILE A 203 -13.36 -0.45 2.81
CA ILE A 203 -14.21 -0.90 3.92
C ILE A 203 -14.67 -2.33 3.68
N ALA A 204 -15.25 -2.61 2.50
CA ALA A 204 -15.71 -3.95 2.15
C ALA A 204 -14.54 -4.94 2.06
N GLY A 205 -13.43 -4.52 1.47
CA GLY A 205 -12.23 -5.33 1.28
C GLY A 205 -11.52 -5.69 2.57
N GLY A 206 -11.39 -4.75 3.52
CA GLY A 206 -10.75 -5.00 4.81
C GLY A 206 -11.52 -6.01 5.66
N PHE A 207 -12.83 -5.83 5.83
CA PHE A 207 -13.64 -6.78 6.60
C PHE A 207 -13.75 -8.14 5.92
N LEU A 208 -13.84 -8.17 4.59
CA LEU A 208 -13.86 -9.43 3.86
C LEU A 208 -12.52 -10.17 3.95
N ASN A 209 -11.41 -9.44 3.91
CA ASN A 209 -10.09 -10.00 4.08
C ASN A 209 -9.92 -10.62 5.48
N GLU A 210 -10.37 -9.96 6.54
CA GLU A 210 -10.36 -10.56 7.89
C GLU A 210 -11.22 -11.82 7.99
N ALA A 211 -12.40 -11.82 7.37
CA ALA A 211 -13.35 -12.91 7.52
C ALA A 211 -13.00 -14.14 6.65
N ALA A 212 -12.44 -13.93 5.46
CA ALA A 212 -12.30 -14.97 4.45
C ALA A 212 -10.95 -14.96 3.69
N GLY A 213 -10.10 -13.96 3.92
CA GLY A 213 -8.80 -13.80 3.27
C GLY A 213 -8.83 -12.95 1.99
N TRP A 214 -7.66 -12.51 1.54
CA TRP A 214 -7.51 -11.49 0.48
C TRP A 214 -8.06 -11.94 -0.89
N ARG A 215 -8.02 -13.25 -1.20
CA ARG A 215 -8.59 -13.78 -2.46
C ARG A 215 -10.08 -13.55 -2.57
N TRP A 216 -10.81 -13.54 -1.45
CA TRP A 216 -12.24 -13.31 -1.44
C TRP A 216 -12.63 -11.91 -1.89
N VAL A 217 -11.73 -10.94 -1.79
CA VAL A 217 -11.92 -9.62 -2.39
C VAL A 217 -12.14 -9.76 -3.90
N SER A 218 -11.35 -10.58 -4.59
CA SER A 218 -11.52 -10.85 -6.03
C SER A 218 -12.80 -11.65 -6.32
N TRP A 219 -13.15 -12.62 -5.47
CA TRP A 219 -14.40 -13.38 -5.62
C TRP A 219 -15.65 -12.51 -5.43
N LEU A 220 -15.64 -11.56 -4.49
CA LEU A 220 -16.74 -10.61 -4.30
C LEU A 220 -16.94 -9.74 -5.55
N LEU A 221 -15.85 -9.21 -6.11
CA LEU A 221 -15.87 -8.43 -7.35
C LEU A 221 -16.41 -9.26 -8.52
N LEU A 222 -16.03 -10.54 -8.59
CA LEU A 222 -16.52 -11.46 -9.60
C LEU A 222 -18.04 -11.70 -9.46
N ILE A 223 -18.55 -11.87 -8.24
CA ILE A 223 -19.99 -12.10 -7.99
C ILE A 223 -20.79 -10.85 -8.38
N ILE A 224 -20.41 -9.67 -7.88
CA ILE A 224 -21.13 -8.43 -8.16
C ILE A 224 -21.02 -8.07 -9.66
N GLY A 225 -19.83 -8.22 -10.25
CA GLY A 225 -19.60 -8.06 -11.67
C GLY A 225 -20.39 -9.05 -12.52
N GLY A 226 -20.42 -10.32 -12.12
CA GLY A 226 -21.12 -11.40 -12.81
C GLY A 226 -22.62 -11.18 -12.83
N VAL A 227 -23.22 -10.86 -11.68
CA VAL A 227 -24.65 -10.51 -11.57
C VAL A 227 -24.97 -9.31 -12.46
N THR A 228 -24.17 -8.24 -12.39
CA THR A 228 -24.40 -7.03 -13.20
C THR A 228 -24.23 -7.30 -14.69
N THR A 229 -23.28 -8.17 -15.07
CA THR A 229 -23.07 -8.61 -16.46
C THR A 229 -24.25 -9.41 -16.98
N ILE A 230 -24.78 -10.34 -16.18
CA ILE A 230 -25.99 -11.13 -16.52
C ILE A 230 -27.20 -10.21 -16.70
N LEU A 231 -27.43 -9.28 -15.76
CA LEU A 231 -28.49 -8.28 -15.88
C LEU A 231 -28.29 -7.40 -17.12
N GLY A 232 -27.03 -7.05 -17.42
CA GLY A 232 -26.65 -6.36 -18.64
C GLY A 232 -27.10 -7.11 -19.89
N PHE A 233 -26.78 -8.40 -20.02
CA PHE A 233 -27.17 -9.21 -21.17
C PHE A 233 -28.69 -9.30 -21.38
N ILE A 234 -29.45 -9.31 -20.28
CA ILE A 234 -30.91 -9.46 -20.33
C ILE A 234 -31.59 -8.12 -20.65
N PHE A 235 -31.16 -7.03 -20.00
CA PHE A 235 -31.93 -5.77 -19.98
C PHE A 235 -31.26 -4.62 -20.74
N MET A 236 -29.94 -4.61 -20.90
CA MET A 236 -29.23 -3.52 -21.57
C MET A 236 -29.49 -3.56 -23.08
N ARG A 237 -29.63 -2.40 -23.70
CA ARG A 237 -29.96 -2.26 -25.13
C ARG A 237 -28.98 -1.35 -25.83
N GLU A 238 -28.84 -1.54 -27.14
CA GLU A 238 -27.98 -0.68 -27.96
C GLU A 238 -28.59 0.72 -28.07
N THR A 239 -27.76 1.72 -27.82
CA THR A 239 -28.15 3.13 -27.68
C THR A 239 -27.52 3.98 -28.77
N TYR A 240 -26.49 3.47 -29.43
CA TYR A 240 -25.76 4.22 -30.42
C TYR A 240 -26.54 4.32 -31.75
N ALA A 241 -27.05 5.51 -32.04
CA ALA A 241 -27.87 5.80 -33.21
C ALA A 241 -27.26 5.34 -34.55
N PRO A 242 -25.95 5.53 -34.83
CA PRO A 242 -25.34 5.06 -36.07
C PRO A 242 -25.49 3.55 -36.29
N VAL A 243 -25.31 2.75 -35.24
CA VAL A 243 -25.43 1.28 -35.33
C VAL A 243 -26.89 0.84 -35.49
N LEU A 244 -27.82 1.54 -34.83
CA LEU A 244 -29.26 1.26 -34.99
C LEU A 244 -29.74 1.56 -36.41
N LEU A 245 -29.35 2.71 -36.97
CA LEU A 245 -29.69 3.09 -38.34
C LEU A 245 -29.01 2.19 -39.38
N ALA A 246 -27.77 1.77 -39.17
CA ALA A 246 -27.11 0.79 -40.03
C ALA A 246 -27.84 -0.57 -40.01
N ARG A 247 -28.33 -1.01 -38.84
CA ARG A 247 -29.18 -2.22 -38.74
C ARG A 247 -30.53 -2.05 -39.43
N LYS A 248 -31.15 -0.87 -39.36
CA LYS A 248 -32.38 -0.54 -40.09
C LYS A 248 -32.15 -0.56 -41.60
N ALA A 249 -31.09 0.10 -42.09
CA ALA A 249 -30.72 0.10 -43.50
C ALA A 249 -30.42 -1.31 -44.02
N ARG A 250 -29.75 -2.16 -43.24
CA ARG A 250 -29.52 -3.56 -43.60
C ARG A 250 -30.83 -4.37 -43.69
N ARG A 251 -31.76 -4.16 -42.75
CA ARG A 251 -33.09 -4.81 -42.80
C ARG A 251 -33.86 -4.37 -44.05
N LEU A 252 -33.87 -3.07 -44.36
CA LEU A 252 -34.53 -2.53 -45.56
C LEU A 252 -33.94 -3.13 -46.83
N ARG A 253 -32.61 -3.13 -47.00
CA ARG A 253 -31.93 -3.80 -48.13
C ARG A 253 -32.37 -5.26 -48.30
N GLN A 254 -32.48 -6.00 -47.19
CA GLN A 254 -32.89 -7.40 -47.23
C GLN A 254 -34.37 -7.58 -47.58
N SER A 255 -35.26 -6.72 -47.08
CA SER A 255 -36.71 -6.83 -47.35
C SER A 255 -37.11 -6.32 -48.72
N THR A 256 -36.49 -5.24 -49.20
CA THR A 256 -36.80 -4.63 -50.51
C THR A 256 -35.97 -5.21 -51.65
N ARG A 257 -34.88 -5.93 -51.33
CA ARG A 257 -33.83 -6.36 -52.29
C ARG A 257 -33.24 -5.19 -53.09
N ASP A 258 -33.23 -4.01 -52.49
CA ASP A 258 -32.71 -2.78 -53.09
C ASP A 258 -31.48 -2.33 -52.32
N ASP A 259 -30.31 -2.38 -52.97
CA ASP A 259 -29.02 -2.02 -52.37
C ASP A 259 -28.82 -0.49 -52.25
N ARG A 260 -29.76 0.32 -52.73
CA ARG A 260 -29.72 1.78 -52.62
C ARG A 260 -29.92 2.28 -51.18
N TYR A 261 -30.53 1.49 -50.30
CA TYR A 261 -30.74 1.87 -48.90
C TYR A 261 -29.43 1.85 -48.10
N GLN A 262 -28.88 3.02 -47.82
CA GLN A 262 -27.67 3.18 -47.00
C GLN A 262 -27.94 4.10 -45.82
N SER A 263 -27.36 3.79 -44.66
CA SER A 263 -27.38 4.76 -43.55
C SER A 263 -26.36 5.87 -43.82
N GLN A 264 -26.59 7.10 -43.34
CA GLN A 264 -25.60 8.20 -43.46
C GLN A 264 -24.22 7.84 -42.89
N TYR A 265 -24.19 6.83 -42.02
CA TYR A 265 -23.00 6.35 -41.32
C TYR A 265 -22.31 5.18 -42.05
N ASP A 266 -22.97 4.49 -42.98
CA ASP A 266 -22.34 3.48 -43.85
C ASP A 266 -21.44 4.15 -44.90
N ILE A 267 -21.83 5.33 -45.38
CA ILE A 267 -21.08 6.12 -46.37
C ILE A 267 -19.78 6.68 -45.78
N ASN A 268 -19.80 7.05 -44.49
CA ASN A 268 -18.68 7.65 -43.76
C ASN A 268 -17.94 6.69 -42.82
N ARG A 269 -18.02 5.37 -43.07
CA ARG A 269 -17.43 4.36 -42.18
C ARG A 269 -15.90 4.43 -42.20
N GLN A 270 -15.32 5.03 -41.16
CA GLN A 270 -13.87 5.13 -41.02
C GLN A 270 -13.24 3.77 -40.70
N SER A 271 -11.99 3.54 -41.13
CA SER A 271 -11.28 2.31 -40.77
C SER A 271 -10.99 2.29 -39.26
N VAL A 272 -11.07 1.11 -38.64
CA VAL A 272 -10.79 0.93 -37.20
C VAL A 272 -9.42 1.49 -36.83
N THR A 273 -8.43 1.29 -37.70
CA THR A 273 -7.07 1.83 -37.53
C THR A 273 -7.03 3.35 -37.53
N ARG A 274 -7.85 4.01 -38.36
CA ARG A 274 -7.96 5.48 -38.39
C ARG A 274 -8.65 6.00 -37.13
N VAL A 275 -9.75 5.39 -36.70
CA VAL A 275 -10.48 5.79 -35.49
C VAL A 275 -9.61 5.60 -34.23
N LEU A 276 -8.92 4.46 -34.11
CA LEU A 276 -7.96 4.23 -33.03
C LEU A 276 -6.81 5.25 -33.05
N ARG A 277 -6.23 5.52 -34.23
CA ARG A 277 -5.16 6.52 -34.36
C ARG A 277 -5.64 7.90 -33.97
N SER A 278 -6.82 8.34 -34.42
CA SER A 278 -7.35 9.66 -34.05
C SER A 278 -7.63 9.77 -32.55
N ALA A 279 -8.17 8.71 -31.94
CA ALA A 279 -8.47 8.69 -30.52
C ALA A 279 -7.23 8.67 -29.62
N LEU A 280 -6.10 8.14 -30.12
CA LEU A 280 -4.81 8.19 -29.42
C LEU A 280 -4.09 9.53 -29.62
N VAL A 281 -4.03 10.00 -30.88
CA VAL A 281 -3.21 11.16 -31.24
C VAL A 281 -3.84 12.47 -30.78
N ARG A 282 -5.18 12.61 -30.85
CA ARG A 282 -5.86 13.88 -30.52
C ARG A 282 -5.69 14.27 -29.05
N PRO A 283 -5.97 13.41 -28.05
CA PRO A 283 -5.78 13.77 -26.64
C PRO A 283 -4.33 14.15 -26.32
N ILE A 284 -3.36 13.37 -26.83
CA ILE A 284 -1.93 13.64 -26.61
C ILE A 284 -1.54 14.98 -27.24
N ARG A 285 -1.95 15.23 -28.49
CA ARG A 285 -1.69 16.50 -29.17
C ARG A 285 -2.29 17.66 -28.39
N MET A 286 -3.58 17.61 -28.05
CA MET A 286 -4.25 18.66 -27.28
C MET A 286 -3.57 18.93 -25.94
N LEU A 287 -3.18 17.86 -25.22
CA LEU A 287 -2.50 17.94 -23.93
C LEU A 287 -1.17 18.71 -24.02
N PHE A 288 -0.38 18.52 -25.08
CA PHE A 288 0.91 19.19 -25.24
C PHE A 288 0.86 20.48 -26.06
N THR A 289 -0.22 20.75 -26.80
CA THR A 289 -0.38 22.00 -27.57
C THR A 289 -1.15 23.07 -26.81
N SER A 290 -1.99 22.73 -25.84
CA SER A 290 -2.74 23.68 -25.02
C SER A 290 -2.12 23.80 -23.61
N PRO A 291 -1.43 24.90 -23.29
CA PRO A 291 -0.77 25.06 -22.00
C PRO A 291 -1.75 25.01 -20.82
N ILE A 292 -2.96 25.56 -20.98
CA ILE A 292 -3.96 25.56 -19.91
C ILE A 292 -4.49 24.15 -19.62
N LEU A 293 -4.73 23.35 -20.66
CA LEU A 293 -5.13 21.96 -20.49
C LEU A 293 -4.02 21.17 -19.79
N PHE A 294 -2.76 21.37 -20.21
CA PHE A 294 -1.61 20.72 -19.59
C PHE A 294 -1.53 21.02 -18.09
N VAL A 295 -1.59 22.29 -17.68
CA VAL A 295 -1.48 22.69 -16.27
C VAL A 295 -2.62 22.11 -15.44
N LEU A 296 -3.85 22.18 -15.92
CA LEU A 296 -5.01 21.60 -15.22
C LEU A 296 -4.94 20.07 -15.15
N CYS A 297 -4.43 19.42 -16.20
CA CYS A 297 -4.17 17.98 -16.19
C CYS A 297 -3.10 17.62 -15.17
N VAL A 298 -1.99 18.36 -15.08
CA VAL A 298 -0.95 18.16 -14.06
C VAL A 298 -1.54 18.29 -12.66
N ASP A 299 -2.31 19.35 -12.39
CA ASP A 299 -2.91 19.59 -11.07
C ASP A 299 -3.78 18.42 -10.61
N VAL A 300 -4.77 18.02 -11.44
CA VAL A 300 -5.63 16.87 -11.15
C VAL A 300 -4.82 15.57 -11.00
N SER A 301 -3.77 15.41 -11.80
CA SER A 301 -2.93 14.21 -11.79
C SER A 301 -2.12 14.09 -10.49
N VAL A 302 -1.55 15.19 -10.01
CA VAL A 302 -0.82 15.25 -8.74
C VAL A 302 -1.75 14.96 -7.57
N VAL A 303 -2.93 15.60 -7.54
CA VAL A 303 -3.94 15.37 -6.50
C VAL A 303 -4.42 13.92 -6.48
N TYR A 304 -4.61 13.31 -7.65
CA TYR A 304 -4.95 11.88 -7.75
C TYR A 304 -3.80 10.97 -7.30
N GLY A 305 -2.56 11.35 -7.59
CA GLY A 305 -1.37 10.70 -7.06
C GLY A 305 -1.36 10.68 -5.52
N TYR A 306 -1.66 11.80 -4.87
CA TYR A 306 -1.77 11.86 -3.41
C TYR A 306 -2.88 10.94 -2.87
N LEU A 307 -4.02 10.87 -3.56
CA LEU A 307 -5.11 9.96 -3.18
C LEU A 307 -4.65 8.50 -3.18
N TYR A 308 -3.95 8.07 -4.23
CA TYR A 308 -3.46 6.69 -4.32
C TYR A 308 -2.29 6.42 -3.39
N LEU A 309 -1.44 7.42 -3.13
CA LEU A 309 -0.41 7.30 -2.12
C LEU A 309 -1.04 6.98 -0.77
N VAL A 310 -2.07 7.74 -0.38
CA VAL A 310 -2.86 7.48 0.84
C VAL A 310 -3.53 6.09 0.81
N PHE A 311 -4.10 5.65 -0.32
CA PHE A 311 -4.64 4.30 -0.44
C PHE A 311 -3.60 3.21 -0.19
N THR A 312 -2.36 3.40 -0.66
CA THR A 312 -1.29 2.41 -0.48
C THR A 312 -0.67 2.42 0.92
N THR A 313 -0.62 3.57 1.60
CA THR A 313 0.09 3.70 2.88
C THR A 313 -0.82 3.67 4.09
N SER A 314 -2.09 4.09 3.97
CA SER A 314 -2.97 4.26 5.14
C SER A 314 -3.14 2.96 5.91
N THR A 315 -3.43 1.83 5.25
CA THR A 315 -3.66 0.56 5.95
C THR A 315 -2.46 0.17 6.81
N SER A 316 -1.25 0.09 6.25
CA SER A 316 -0.06 -0.30 7.01
C SER A 316 0.20 0.66 8.16
N VAL A 317 0.08 1.98 7.93
CA VAL A 317 0.28 2.98 8.99
C VAL A 317 -0.70 2.79 10.16
N TYR A 318 -1.98 2.53 9.89
CA TYR A 318 -2.95 2.30 10.98
C TYR A 318 -2.76 0.96 11.67
N GLN A 319 -2.31 -0.08 10.95
CA GLN A 319 -1.96 -1.37 11.54
C GLN A 319 -0.73 -1.25 12.44
N ASP A 320 0.33 -0.60 11.95
CA ASP A 320 1.61 -0.48 12.63
C ASP A 320 1.55 0.48 13.84
N LEU A 321 0.91 1.64 13.67
CA LEU A 321 0.87 2.68 14.70
C LEU A 321 -0.21 2.46 15.75
N TYR A 322 -1.40 2.00 15.33
CA TYR A 322 -2.58 1.87 16.20
C TYR A 322 -2.98 0.43 16.48
N GLY A 323 -2.28 -0.57 15.92
CA GLY A 323 -2.62 -1.98 16.10
C GLY A 323 -3.95 -2.37 15.46
N PHE A 324 -4.39 -1.64 14.43
CA PHE A 324 -5.64 -1.96 13.75
C PHE A 324 -5.55 -3.30 13.03
N SER A 325 -6.68 -3.98 12.95
CA SER A 325 -6.89 -5.13 12.09
C SER A 325 -7.19 -4.65 10.64
N SER A 326 -7.14 -5.52 9.62
CA SER A 326 -7.34 -5.10 8.21
C SER A 326 -8.69 -4.41 7.95
N GLY A 327 -9.76 -4.89 8.56
CA GLY A 327 -11.11 -4.34 8.53
C GLY A 327 -11.23 -3.00 9.24
N THR A 328 -10.68 -2.86 10.45
CA THR A 328 -10.66 -1.58 11.16
C THR A 328 -9.77 -0.55 10.45
N ALA A 329 -8.65 -0.98 9.84
CA ALA A 329 -7.84 -0.14 8.95
C ALA A 329 -8.62 0.29 7.70
N GLY A 330 -9.49 -0.56 7.15
CA GLY A 330 -10.43 -0.21 6.07
C GLY A 330 -11.39 0.94 6.44
N LEU A 331 -11.78 1.06 7.71
CA LEU A 331 -12.62 2.17 8.18
C LEU A 331 -11.89 3.52 8.14
N SER A 332 -10.55 3.55 8.09
CA SER A 332 -9.80 4.80 8.01
C SER A 332 -10.10 5.61 6.73
N PHE A 333 -10.61 4.95 5.69
CA PHE A 333 -10.99 5.61 4.44
C PHE A 333 -12.33 6.35 4.52
N LEU A 334 -13.12 6.18 5.61
CA LEU A 334 -14.34 6.97 5.81
C LEU A 334 -14.05 8.47 5.87
N GLY A 335 -12.91 8.88 6.43
CA GLY A 335 -12.53 10.30 6.50
C GLY A 335 -12.54 10.92 5.11
N ILE A 336 -11.83 10.31 4.16
CA ILE A 336 -11.79 10.74 2.75
C ILE A 336 -13.19 10.75 2.15
N GLY A 337 -13.97 9.69 2.36
CA GLY A 337 -15.30 9.56 1.77
C GLY A 337 -16.31 10.59 2.27
N ILE A 338 -16.33 10.86 3.58
CA ILE A 338 -17.14 11.93 4.17
C ILE A 338 -16.71 13.28 3.61
N GLY A 339 -15.39 13.51 3.53
CA GLY A 339 -14.82 14.69 2.89
C GLY A 339 -15.29 14.89 1.46
N MET A 340 -15.20 13.84 0.63
CA MET A 340 -15.66 13.86 -0.75
C MET A 340 -17.17 14.14 -0.86
N LEU A 341 -17.99 13.55 0.00
CA LEU A 341 -19.44 13.80 0.00
C LEU A 341 -19.76 15.26 0.36
N VAL A 342 -19.15 15.78 1.42
CA VAL A 342 -19.31 17.19 1.83
C VAL A 342 -18.81 18.12 0.73
N GLY A 343 -17.63 17.85 0.17
CA GLY A 343 -17.06 18.61 -0.94
C GLY A 343 -17.96 18.63 -2.17
N LEU A 344 -18.56 17.48 -2.54
CA LEU A 344 -19.48 17.39 -3.68
C LEU A 344 -20.71 18.26 -3.49
N LEU A 345 -21.33 18.20 -2.30
CA LEU A 345 -22.49 19.03 -1.97
C LEU A 345 -22.10 20.51 -1.99
N SER A 346 -21.02 20.89 -1.30
CA SER A 346 -20.54 22.27 -1.22
C SER A 346 -20.20 22.85 -2.60
N VAL A 347 -19.46 22.12 -3.43
CA VAL A 347 -19.09 22.53 -4.79
C VAL A 347 -20.32 22.62 -5.68
N GLY A 348 -21.25 21.66 -5.59
CA GLY A 348 -22.51 21.70 -6.34
C GLY A 348 -23.31 22.97 -6.03
N PHE A 349 -23.57 23.23 -4.75
CA PHE A 349 -24.28 24.45 -4.33
C PHE A 349 -23.53 25.73 -4.71
N ALA A 350 -22.21 25.76 -4.57
CA ALA A 350 -21.41 26.93 -4.94
C ALA A 350 -21.46 27.18 -6.46
N SER A 351 -21.25 26.14 -7.25
CA SER A 351 -21.26 26.19 -8.72
C SER A 351 -22.62 26.65 -9.25
N ASP A 352 -23.73 26.11 -8.75
CA ASP A 352 -25.07 26.50 -9.20
C ASP A 352 -25.39 27.96 -8.86
N ASN A 353 -24.99 28.40 -7.67
CA ASN A 353 -25.16 29.79 -7.23
C ASN A 353 -24.32 30.76 -8.06
N ILE A 354 -23.06 30.41 -8.36
CA ILE A 354 -22.18 31.22 -9.21
C ILE A 354 -22.75 31.27 -10.63
N ALA A 355 -23.08 30.12 -11.21
CA ALA A 355 -23.60 30.04 -12.57
C ALA A 355 -24.89 30.87 -12.71
N THR A 356 -25.82 30.78 -11.77
CA THR A 356 -27.06 31.58 -11.80
C THR A 356 -26.79 33.08 -11.69
N ARG A 357 -25.84 33.50 -10.84
CA ARG A 357 -25.47 34.91 -10.66
C ARG A 357 -24.77 35.49 -11.88
N VAL A 358 -23.87 34.73 -12.50
CA VAL A 358 -23.08 35.18 -13.66
C VAL A 358 -23.91 35.14 -14.94
N GLN A 359 -24.72 34.09 -15.14
CA GLN A 359 -25.64 33.99 -16.28
C GLN A 359 -26.60 35.18 -16.35
N ARG A 360 -27.05 35.70 -15.20
CA ARG A 360 -27.91 36.90 -15.13
C ARG A 360 -27.20 38.21 -15.49
N LYS A 361 -25.87 38.25 -15.46
CA LYS A 361 -25.07 39.47 -15.66
C LYS A 361 -24.39 39.53 -17.03
N ARG A 362 -23.70 38.46 -17.44
CA ARG A 362 -22.81 38.49 -18.63
C ARG A 362 -22.82 37.21 -19.47
N GLY A 363 -23.64 36.21 -19.11
CA GLY A 363 -23.55 34.87 -19.69
C GLY A 363 -22.43 34.05 -19.04
N LEU A 364 -22.57 32.72 -19.04
CA LEU A 364 -21.61 31.81 -18.41
C LEU A 364 -20.41 31.56 -19.31
N GLU A 365 -19.21 31.86 -18.82
CA GLU A 365 -17.95 31.49 -19.46
C GLU A 365 -17.33 30.27 -18.76
N PRO A 366 -16.47 29.48 -19.43
CA PRO A 366 -15.82 28.31 -18.82
C PRO A 366 -15.10 28.64 -17.51
N GLU A 367 -14.45 29.81 -17.42
CA GLU A 367 -13.67 30.27 -16.27
C GLU A 367 -14.53 30.43 -15.01
N ASP A 368 -15.83 30.70 -15.16
CA ASP A 368 -16.77 30.83 -14.04
C ASP A 368 -17.01 29.49 -13.31
N ARG A 369 -16.55 28.37 -13.89
CA ARG A 369 -16.56 27.05 -13.24
C ARG A 369 -15.44 26.89 -12.21
N LEU A 370 -14.34 27.61 -12.34
CA LEU A 370 -13.11 27.43 -11.56
C LEU A 370 -13.11 28.02 -10.12
N PRO A 371 -13.95 28.99 -9.69
CA PRO A 371 -13.84 29.56 -8.34
C PRO A 371 -13.86 28.55 -7.18
N PRO A 372 -14.63 27.43 -7.22
CA PRO A 372 -14.55 26.41 -6.17
C PRO A 372 -13.19 25.69 -6.06
N LEU A 373 -12.31 25.79 -7.07
CA LEU A 373 -10.93 25.28 -7.04
C LEU A 373 -10.07 25.99 -5.99
N ILE A 374 -10.31 27.28 -5.76
CA ILE A 374 -9.52 28.12 -4.84
C ILE A 374 -9.53 27.54 -3.41
N PRO A 375 -10.69 27.29 -2.76
CA PRO A 375 -10.68 26.65 -1.45
C PRO A 375 -10.11 25.22 -1.50
N GLY A 376 -10.32 24.48 -2.61
CA GLY A 376 -9.75 23.14 -2.81
C GLY A 376 -8.22 23.11 -2.69
N ALA A 377 -7.55 24.08 -3.30
CA ALA A 377 -6.10 24.24 -3.24
C ALA A 377 -5.55 24.44 -1.82
N PHE A 378 -6.35 24.99 -0.88
CA PHE A 378 -5.95 25.10 0.53
C PHE A 378 -6.34 23.88 1.36
N LEU A 379 -7.50 23.27 1.09
CA LEU A 379 -8.00 22.12 1.84
C LEU A 379 -7.08 20.89 1.71
N ILE A 380 -6.48 20.69 0.54
CA ILE A 380 -5.55 19.56 0.28
C ILE A 380 -4.32 19.61 1.20
N PRO A 381 -3.47 20.66 1.19
CA PRO A 381 -2.30 20.72 2.04
C PRO A 381 -2.66 20.77 3.53
N ILE A 382 -3.74 21.46 3.91
CA ILE A 382 -4.24 21.46 5.29
C ILE A 382 -4.59 20.04 5.74
N GLY A 383 -5.34 19.29 4.91
CA GLY A 383 -5.76 17.93 5.21
C GLY A 383 -4.58 16.96 5.33
N LEU A 384 -3.63 17.01 4.38
CA LEU A 384 -2.45 16.16 4.39
C LEU A 384 -1.49 16.50 5.54
N PHE A 385 -1.27 17.78 5.84
CA PHE A 385 -0.45 18.20 6.98
C PHE A 385 -1.07 17.77 8.31
N TRP A 386 -2.38 17.97 8.47
CA TRP A 386 -3.11 17.52 9.66
C TRP A 386 -3.01 16.00 9.81
N TYR A 387 -3.26 15.25 8.74
CA TYR A 387 -3.11 13.80 8.73
C TYR A 387 -1.70 13.37 9.18
N GLY A 388 -0.65 13.91 8.54
CA GLY A 388 0.74 13.60 8.88
C GLY A 388 1.12 13.99 10.31
N TRP A 389 0.67 15.15 10.79
CA TRP A 389 0.90 15.59 12.17
C TRP A 389 0.23 14.66 13.19
N ALA A 390 -1.02 14.25 12.93
CA ALA A 390 -1.75 13.35 13.82
C ALA A 390 -1.06 11.98 13.93
N LEU A 391 -0.56 11.45 12.81
CA LEU A 391 0.22 10.22 12.79
C LEU A 391 1.58 10.36 13.49
N LYS A 392 2.34 11.43 13.19
CA LYS A 392 3.66 11.66 13.79
C LYS A 392 3.62 11.73 15.31
N ASN A 393 2.56 12.31 15.87
CA ASN A 393 2.38 12.45 17.32
C ASN A 393 1.57 11.31 17.94
N SER A 394 1.24 10.25 17.18
CA SER A 394 0.44 9.10 17.64
C SER A 394 -0.87 9.52 18.34
N VAL A 395 -1.49 10.60 17.87
CA VAL A 395 -2.71 11.16 18.48
C VAL A 395 -3.86 10.17 18.24
N PHE A 396 -4.92 10.24 19.05
CA PHE A 396 -6.13 9.44 18.86
C PHE A 396 -6.57 9.40 17.38
N TRP A 397 -6.71 8.20 16.82
CA TRP A 397 -6.89 7.92 15.38
C TRP A 397 -8.05 8.66 14.71
N LEU A 398 -9.06 9.12 15.45
CA LEU A 398 -10.15 9.91 14.86
C LEU A 398 -9.65 11.28 14.38
N VAL A 399 -8.59 11.81 14.99
CA VAL A 399 -7.99 13.10 14.63
C VAL A 399 -7.39 13.06 13.23
N SER A 400 -6.74 11.97 12.84
CA SER A 400 -6.22 11.78 11.48
C SER A 400 -7.36 11.64 10.45
N LEU A 401 -8.55 11.16 10.83
CA LEU A 401 -9.71 11.11 9.93
C LEU A 401 -10.29 12.49 9.60
N PHE A 402 -10.19 13.46 10.52
CA PHE A 402 -10.56 14.84 10.21
C PHE A 402 -9.63 15.44 9.15
N GLY A 403 -8.32 15.22 9.25
CA GLY A 403 -7.37 15.61 8.20
C GLY A 403 -7.72 14.99 6.84
N MET A 404 -8.05 13.69 6.85
CA MET A 404 -8.51 12.99 5.63
C MET A 404 -9.82 13.53 5.06
N ALA A 405 -10.73 14.03 5.88
CA ALA A 405 -11.96 14.66 5.40
C ALA A 405 -11.69 16.00 4.69
N PHE A 406 -10.77 16.81 5.20
CA PHE A 406 -10.34 18.03 4.51
C PHE A 406 -9.68 17.69 3.16
N PHE A 407 -8.81 16.68 3.15
CA PHE A 407 -8.19 16.19 1.93
C PHE A 407 -9.24 15.71 0.90
N GLY A 408 -10.21 14.88 1.33
CA GLY A 408 -11.30 14.40 0.48
C GLY A 408 -12.18 15.52 -0.10
N ALA A 409 -12.50 16.54 0.70
CA ALA A 409 -13.24 17.71 0.24
C ALA A 409 -12.44 18.51 -0.80
N GLY A 410 -11.13 18.67 -0.55
CA GLY A 410 -10.19 19.30 -1.46
C GLY A 410 -10.12 18.61 -2.82
N ILE A 411 -10.06 17.26 -2.85
CA ILE A 411 -10.07 16.49 -4.10
C ILE A 411 -11.29 16.84 -4.97
N ILE A 412 -12.48 16.91 -4.38
CA ILE A 412 -13.71 17.22 -5.13
C ILE A 412 -13.74 18.67 -5.60
N ALA A 413 -13.31 19.59 -4.74
CA ALA A 413 -13.15 21.00 -5.08
C ALA A 413 -12.14 21.23 -6.21
N THR A 414 -11.20 20.31 -6.44
CA THR A 414 -10.31 20.33 -7.61
C THR A 414 -10.92 19.63 -8.83
N PHE A 415 -11.42 18.41 -8.66
CA PHE A 415 -11.77 17.54 -9.78
C PHE A 415 -13.00 18.00 -10.55
N VAL A 416 -14.04 18.43 -9.83
CA VAL A 416 -15.33 18.75 -10.45
C VAL A 416 -15.23 20.07 -11.25
N PRO A 417 -14.71 21.18 -10.70
CA PRO A 417 -14.52 22.42 -11.45
C PRO A 417 -13.67 22.26 -12.71
N ILE A 418 -12.55 21.54 -12.62
CA ILE A 418 -11.63 21.36 -13.75
C ILE A 418 -12.29 20.53 -14.87
N GLN A 419 -13.02 19.46 -14.51
CA GLN A 419 -13.76 18.68 -15.50
C GLN A 419 -14.83 19.52 -16.22
N MET A 420 -15.59 20.34 -15.47
CA MET A 420 -16.60 21.23 -16.06
C MET A 420 -15.96 22.30 -16.96
N TYR A 421 -14.85 22.89 -16.52
CA TYR A 421 -14.07 23.84 -17.33
C TYR A 421 -13.63 23.23 -18.65
N ILE A 422 -13.07 22.01 -18.62
CA ILE A 422 -12.58 21.33 -19.84
C ILE A 422 -13.73 21.03 -20.80
N ILE A 423 -14.89 20.63 -20.30
CA ILE A 423 -16.07 20.39 -21.13
C ILE A 423 -16.50 21.69 -21.82
N ASP A 424 -16.63 22.78 -21.06
CA ASP A 424 -17.15 24.05 -21.57
C ASP A 424 -16.12 24.76 -22.48
N ALA A 425 -14.82 24.71 -22.18
CA ALA A 425 -13.76 25.39 -22.92
C ALA A 425 -13.41 24.73 -24.26
N PHE A 426 -13.49 23.40 -24.35
CA PHE A 426 -13.09 22.65 -25.56
C PHE A 426 -14.28 22.19 -26.41
N GLY A 427 -15.53 22.37 -25.94
CA GLY A 427 -16.76 22.15 -26.72
C GLY A 427 -16.79 20.77 -27.39
N GLU A 428 -16.81 20.76 -28.73
CA GLU A 428 -16.82 19.53 -29.54
C GLU A 428 -15.60 18.62 -29.27
N HIS A 429 -14.47 19.20 -28.88
CA HIS A 429 -13.25 18.47 -28.55
C HIS A 429 -13.13 18.13 -27.05
N GLY A 430 -14.12 18.50 -26.22
CA GLY A 430 -14.10 18.31 -24.77
C GLY A 430 -13.94 16.84 -24.35
N ALA A 431 -14.53 15.90 -25.09
CA ALA A 431 -14.36 14.47 -24.82
C ALA A 431 -12.91 14.01 -25.00
N SER A 432 -12.19 14.53 -26.01
CA SER A 432 -10.77 14.21 -26.23
C SER A 432 -9.89 14.85 -25.15
N ALA A 433 -10.20 16.06 -24.70
CA ALA A 433 -9.51 16.72 -23.61
C ALA A 433 -9.70 15.98 -22.26
N LEU A 434 -10.91 15.53 -21.95
CA LEU A 434 -11.19 14.70 -20.77
C LEU A 434 -10.50 13.34 -20.84
N ALA A 435 -10.37 12.74 -22.03
CA ALA A 435 -9.60 11.51 -22.20
C ALA A 435 -8.12 11.75 -21.87
N GLY A 436 -7.53 12.85 -22.35
CA GLY A 436 -6.16 13.25 -22.00
C GLY A 436 -5.96 13.46 -20.50
N LEU A 437 -6.90 14.16 -19.87
CA LEU A 437 -6.95 14.32 -18.41
C LEU A 437 -6.99 12.98 -17.68
N ALA A 438 -7.90 12.09 -18.07
CA ALA A 438 -8.06 10.79 -17.42
C ALA A 438 -6.80 9.92 -17.57
N THR A 439 -6.18 9.89 -18.76
CA THR A 439 -4.95 9.14 -19.01
C THR A 439 -3.78 9.68 -18.19
N MET A 440 -3.52 10.98 -18.22
CA MET A 440 -2.43 11.59 -17.45
C MET A 440 -2.64 11.38 -15.95
N ARG A 441 -3.87 11.61 -15.47
CA ARG A 441 -4.26 11.40 -14.08
C ARG A 441 -3.99 9.97 -13.62
N SER A 442 -4.39 8.98 -14.42
CA SER A 442 -4.22 7.57 -14.06
C SER A 442 -2.75 7.11 -14.13
N ILE A 443 -1.95 7.64 -15.06
CA ILE A 443 -0.50 7.35 -15.11
C ILE A 443 0.18 7.90 -13.85
N VAL A 444 0.00 9.18 -13.53
CA VAL A 444 0.58 9.79 -12.32
C VAL A 444 0.04 9.13 -11.05
N GLY A 445 -1.26 8.83 -11.01
CA GLY A 445 -1.91 8.09 -9.94
C GLY A 445 -1.29 6.72 -9.65
N ALA A 446 -0.80 6.05 -10.71
CA ALA A 446 -0.13 4.77 -10.59
C ALA A 446 1.35 4.88 -10.25
N THR A 447 2.06 5.89 -10.79
CA THR A 447 3.51 6.04 -10.61
C THR A 447 3.89 6.75 -9.33
N LEU A 448 3.09 7.70 -8.85
CA LEU A 448 3.41 8.46 -7.63
C LEU A 448 3.49 7.56 -6.39
N PRO A 449 2.63 6.55 -6.17
CA PRO A 449 2.79 5.61 -5.05
C PRO A 449 4.05 4.74 -5.14
N LEU A 450 4.54 4.47 -6.36
CA LEU A 450 5.80 3.74 -6.57
C LEU A 450 7.00 4.61 -6.15
N ALA A 451 6.97 5.89 -6.48
CA ALA A 451 7.99 6.86 -6.06
C ALA A 451 7.85 7.24 -4.58
N GLY A 452 6.62 7.36 -4.07
CA GLY A 452 6.32 7.80 -2.72
C GLY A 452 6.85 6.85 -1.65
N ARG A 453 6.86 5.54 -1.92
CA ARG A 453 7.53 4.57 -1.04
C ARG A 453 9.05 4.61 -1.16
N GLN A 454 9.64 4.91 -2.31
CA GLN A 454 11.10 5.15 -2.41
C GLN A 454 11.55 6.47 -1.76
N ILE A 455 10.64 7.43 -1.57
CA ILE A 455 10.84 8.65 -0.77
C ILE A 455 10.59 8.38 0.73
N SER A 456 9.81 7.34 1.05
CA SER A 456 9.57 6.85 2.41
C SER A 456 10.65 5.87 2.87
N ASP A 457 11.25 5.13 1.94
CA ASP A 457 12.60 4.58 2.01
C ASP A 457 13.58 5.77 1.93
N PRO A 458 14.76 5.72 2.55
CA PRO A 458 15.29 6.88 3.25
C PRO A 458 15.94 7.91 2.31
N VAL A 459 15.16 8.70 1.57
CA VAL A 459 15.63 9.90 0.83
C VAL A 459 15.41 11.19 1.65
N SER A 460 14.97 11.06 2.90
CA SER A 460 15.06 12.10 3.94
C SER A 460 16.04 11.72 5.08
N SER A 461 16.95 10.79 4.82
CA SER A 461 17.88 10.21 5.79
C SER A 461 19.01 11.11 6.28
N ASP A 462 19.00 12.41 5.96
CA ASP A 462 20.00 13.35 6.47
C ASP A 462 19.53 14.20 7.67
N GLU A 463 18.25 14.21 8.05
CA GLU A 463 17.80 15.07 9.19
C GLU A 463 16.93 14.41 10.27
N ALA A 464 16.60 13.12 10.18
CA ALA A 464 15.97 12.41 11.30
C ALA A 464 16.43 10.96 11.35
N SER A 465 17.58 10.73 12.00
CA SER A 465 18.06 9.39 12.33
C SER A 465 16.97 8.60 13.06
N VAL A 466 16.55 7.46 12.50
CA VAL A 466 15.97 6.38 13.30
C VAL A 466 17.06 6.00 14.30
N VAL A 467 16.93 6.45 15.55
CA VAL A 467 17.91 6.16 16.59
C VAL A 467 17.84 4.66 16.84
N ARG A 468 18.76 3.88 16.26
CA ARG A 468 19.00 2.48 16.61
C ARG A 468 20.07 2.44 17.70
N THR A 469 19.95 1.54 18.67
CA THR A 469 21.00 1.34 19.65
C THR A 469 22.07 0.40 19.07
N VAL A 470 23.32 0.86 18.99
CA VAL A 470 24.44 0.03 18.50
C VAL A 470 24.86 -0.98 19.56
N ALA A 471 24.69 -2.27 19.27
CA ALA A 471 25.02 -3.38 20.18
C ALA A 471 26.51 -3.77 20.10
N ARG A 472 27.37 -3.05 20.82
CA ARG A 472 28.84 -3.24 20.77
C ARG A 472 29.31 -4.64 21.18
N TYR A 473 28.57 -5.32 22.06
CA TYR A 473 28.88 -6.68 22.50
C TYR A 473 28.90 -7.71 21.35
N GLN A 474 28.25 -7.42 20.21
CA GLN A 474 28.21 -8.31 19.06
C GLN A 474 29.54 -8.34 18.28
N HIS A 475 30.28 -7.24 18.31
CA HIS A 475 31.58 -7.09 17.65
C HIS A 475 32.76 -7.37 18.60
N ASP A 476 32.60 -7.04 19.88
CA ASP A 476 33.61 -7.31 20.91
C ASP A 476 32.94 -7.86 22.17
N ALA A 477 33.03 -9.18 22.35
CA ALA A 477 32.49 -9.89 23.50
C ALA A 477 33.34 -9.71 24.78
N THR A 478 34.53 -9.11 24.70
CA THR A 478 35.42 -8.86 25.86
C THR A 478 35.06 -7.60 26.61
N LEU A 479 34.30 -6.68 25.99
CA LEU A 479 33.86 -5.44 26.64
C LEU A 479 33.06 -5.70 27.91
N ARG A 480 33.52 -5.09 29.02
CA ARG A 480 32.81 -5.07 30.32
C ARG A 480 32.32 -3.68 30.71
N GLN A 481 32.90 -2.64 30.10
CA GLN A 481 32.52 -1.24 30.34
C GLN A 481 32.44 -0.49 29.00
N LEU A 482 31.54 0.49 28.91
CA LEU A 482 31.36 1.33 27.72
C LEU A 482 30.89 2.73 28.11
N LEU A 483 31.62 3.75 27.66
CA LEU A 483 31.16 5.15 27.71
C LEU A 483 30.25 5.41 26.49
N THR A 484 29.07 5.96 26.74
CA THR A 484 28.05 6.23 25.70
C THR A 484 27.18 7.42 26.14
N THR A 485 26.17 7.77 25.34
CA THR A 485 25.21 8.82 25.69
C THR A 485 23.79 8.28 25.85
N VAL A 486 23.03 8.91 26.74
CA VAL A 486 21.60 8.66 26.94
C VAL A 486 20.81 9.19 25.74
N VAL A 487 19.90 8.36 25.23
CA VAL A 487 18.91 8.72 24.21
C VAL A 487 17.60 9.10 24.90
N SER A 488 17.15 8.31 25.87
CA SER A 488 15.94 8.61 26.63
C SER A 488 15.95 7.97 28.01
N TYR A 489 15.23 8.59 28.93
CA TYR A 489 14.98 8.08 30.28
C TYR A 489 13.54 8.41 30.67
N GLN A 490 12.74 7.39 30.98
CA GLN A 490 11.33 7.57 31.30
C GLN A 490 10.81 6.47 32.23
N GLN A 491 9.64 6.68 32.82
CA GLN A 491 8.99 5.66 33.63
C GLN A 491 8.51 4.49 32.77
N LEU A 492 8.58 3.27 33.30
CA LEU A 492 8.11 2.08 32.59
C LEU A 492 6.62 2.20 32.22
N GLU A 493 5.83 2.89 33.06
CA GLU A 493 4.40 3.17 32.87
C GLU A 493 4.10 4.21 31.79
N THR A 494 5.08 4.88 31.19
CA THR A 494 4.84 5.81 30.07
C THR A 494 5.04 5.16 28.72
N LEU A 495 5.60 3.94 28.67
CA LEU A 495 5.76 3.16 27.44
C LEU A 495 4.42 2.79 26.80
N GLY A 496 4.42 2.51 25.49
CA GLY A 496 3.23 1.97 24.81
C GLY A 496 2.82 0.60 25.35
N GLU A 497 1.56 0.20 25.17
CA GLU A 497 1.08 -1.09 25.70
C GLU A 497 1.90 -2.27 25.17
N ALA A 498 2.22 -2.29 23.88
CA ALA A 498 3.04 -3.33 23.25
C ALA A 498 4.46 -3.42 23.86
N GLU A 499 5.08 -2.29 24.17
CA GLU A 499 6.41 -2.23 24.80
C GLU A 499 6.35 -2.72 26.25
N ARG A 500 5.32 -2.32 27.02
CA ARG A 500 5.11 -2.82 28.39
C ARG A 500 4.90 -4.33 28.42
N ARG A 501 4.29 -4.93 27.39
CA ARG A 501 4.13 -6.39 27.31
C ARG A 501 5.47 -7.13 27.34
N LEU A 502 6.57 -6.49 26.90
CA LEU A 502 7.92 -7.06 26.95
C LEU A 502 8.47 -7.20 28.38
N PHE A 503 7.88 -6.47 29.33
CA PHE A 503 8.31 -6.38 30.73
C PHE A 503 7.30 -6.98 31.72
N LYS A 504 6.27 -7.71 31.25
CA LYS A 504 5.15 -8.27 32.04
C LYS A 504 5.53 -9.04 33.32
N SER A 505 6.71 -9.63 33.40
CA SER A 505 7.17 -10.41 34.56
C SER A 505 8.04 -9.61 35.55
N VAL A 506 8.24 -8.30 35.31
CA VAL A 506 9.24 -7.47 36.02
C VAL A 506 8.66 -6.12 36.48
N THR A 507 7.35 -5.89 36.30
CA THR A 507 6.67 -4.66 36.73
C THR A 507 6.81 -4.37 38.23
N ASP A 508 7.04 -5.39 39.06
CA ASP A 508 7.21 -5.22 40.51
C ASP A 508 8.65 -4.86 40.92
N VAL A 509 9.60 -4.77 39.97
CA VAL A 509 11.04 -4.71 40.27
C VAL A 509 11.77 -3.61 39.49
N SER A 510 11.15 -3.00 38.47
CA SER A 510 11.74 -1.94 37.64
C SER A 510 10.76 -0.79 37.45
N ASP A 511 11.19 0.42 37.75
CA ASP A 511 10.32 1.61 37.73
C ASP A 511 10.56 2.47 36.48
N HIS A 512 11.74 2.33 35.86
CA HIS A 512 12.19 3.20 34.77
C HIS A 512 12.86 2.40 33.65
N VAL A 513 12.90 3.03 32.47
CA VAL A 513 13.61 2.55 31.28
C VAL A 513 14.57 3.62 30.80
N LEU A 514 15.79 3.17 30.51
CA LEU A 514 16.87 3.99 29.98
C LEU A 514 17.32 3.43 28.62
N VAL A 515 17.47 4.30 27.63
CA VAL A 515 17.97 3.97 26.30
C VAL A 515 19.27 4.72 26.07
N THR A 516 20.26 4.03 25.49
CA THR A 516 21.55 4.62 25.13
C THR A 516 21.80 4.52 23.63
N LYS A 517 22.70 5.36 23.12
CA LYS A 517 23.10 5.35 21.70
C LYS A 517 23.82 4.05 21.34
N GLU A 518 24.68 3.60 22.23
CA GLU A 518 25.42 2.35 22.13
C GLU A 518 25.29 1.57 23.44
N THR A 519 25.28 0.24 23.38
CA THR A 519 25.19 -0.62 24.57
C THR A 519 26.09 -1.85 24.47
N ILE A 520 26.63 -2.24 25.63
CA ILE A 520 27.31 -3.53 25.84
C ILE A 520 26.39 -4.56 26.49
N PHE A 521 25.17 -4.21 26.90
CA PHE A 521 24.22 -5.17 27.46
C PHE A 521 23.58 -6.00 26.37
N HIS A 522 23.54 -7.31 26.56
CA HIS A 522 22.80 -8.25 25.73
C HIS A 522 21.31 -8.15 26.07
N PRO A 523 20.44 -7.78 25.11
CA PRO A 523 19.00 -7.90 25.25
C PRO A 523 18.60 -9.37 25.23
N GLN A 524 17.61 -9.76 26.04
CA GLN A 524 17.11 -11.14 26.04
C GLN A 524 16.63 -11.54 24.64
N GLY A 525 17.14 -12.66 24.14
CA GLY A 525 16.85 -13.16 22.80
C GLY A 525 17.51 -14.52 22.56
N GLY A 526 17.04 -15.28 21.55
CA GLY A 526 17.63 -16.59 21.22
C GLY A 526 17.59 -17.63 22.35
N GLY A 527 16.70 -17.47 23.33
CA GLY A 527 16.66 -18.31 24.53
C GLY A 527 17.64 -17.89 25.64
N GLN A 528 18.58 -16.98 25.38
CA GLN A 528 19.52 -16.46 26.38
C GLN A 528 18.87 -15.34 27.22
N PRO A 529 18.98 -15.36 28.56
CA PRO A 529 18.55 -14.25 29.42
C PRO A 529 19.35 -12.96 29.16
N SER A 530 18.74 -11.80 29.42
CA SER A 530 19.44 -10.51 29.29
C SER A 530 20.53 -10.33 30.35
N ASP A 531 21.46 -9.42 30.09
CA ASP A 531 22.41 -8.99 31.12
C ASP A 531 21.79 -8.10 32.19
N ARG A 532 22.57 -7.96 33.26
CA ARG A 532 22.36 -7.05 34.39
C ARG A 532 23.62 -6.24 34.62
N GLY A 533 23.51 -5.16 35.38
CA GLY A 533 24.63 -4.27 35.63
C GLY A 533 24.21 -2.88 36.04
N THR A 534 25.08 -1.91 35.84
CA THR A 534 24.85 -0.52 36.24
C THR A 534 25.15 0.47 35.11
N ILE A 535 24.41 1.57 35.11
CA ILE A 535 24.65 2.74 34.26
C ILE A 535 24.85 3.93 35.21
N THR A 536 26.00 4.61 35.11
CA THR A 536 26.37 5.72 35.99
C THR A 536 26.61 6.96 35.15
N ALA A 537 26.07 8.12 35.56
CA ALA A 537 26.37 9.38 34.88
C ALA A 537 27.84 9.78 35.09
N GLU A 538 28.46 10.31 34.04
CA GLU A 538 29.87 10.74 34.09
C GLU A 538 30.03 12.04 34.88
N ASP A 539 29.09 12.97 34.73
CA ASP A 539 29.06 14.27 35.40
C ASP A 539 28.53 14.20 36.85
N ASP A 540 27.83 13.12 37.21
CA ASP A 540 27.31 12.87 38.56
C ASP A 540 27.45 11.38 38.94
N PRO A 541 28.56 10.99 39.60
CA PRO A 541 28.78 9.59 40.01
C PRO A 541 27.75 9.04 41.00
N GLN A 542 26.96 9.90 41.67
CA GLN A 542 25.87 9.48 42.55
C GLN A 542 24.60 9.12 41.77
N LEU A 543 24.44 9.62 40.54
CA LEU A 543 23.34 9.27 39.66
C LEU A 543 23.60 7.92 38.98
N ARG A 544 23.08 6.85 39.61
CA ARG A 544 23.27 5.47 39.18
C ARG A 544 21.94 4.76 38.91
N PHE A 545 21.94 3.92 37.89
CA PHE A 545 20.80 3.11 37.46
C PHE A 545 21.19 1.63 37.46
N ASN A 546 20.42 0.81 38.18
CA ASN A 546 20.61 -0.64 38.25
C ASN A 546 19.78 -1.31 37.16
N VAL A 547 20.45 -1.83 36.14
CA VAL A 547 19.83 -2.54 35.01
C VAL A 547 19.50 -3.96 35.43
N LYS A 548 18.21 -4.30 35.41
CA LYS A 548 17.71 -5.63 35.79
C LYS A 548 17.27 -6.47 34.61
N LEU A 549 16.85 -5.83 33.52
CA LEU A 549 16.36 -6.48 32.31
C LEU A 549 16.66 -5.64 31.08
N VAL A 550 17.01 -6.30 29.98
CA VAL A 550 17.26 -5.63 28.69
C VAL A 550 16.41 -6.27 27.59
N ARG A 551 15.79 -5.44 26.75
CA ARG A 551 14.90 -5.84 25.65
C ARG A 551 15.22 -5.08 24.38
N LYS A 552 15.16 -5.75 23.23
CA LYS A 552 15.28 -5.12 21.91
C LYS A 552 13.90 -4.94 21.30
N LEU A 553 13.61 -3.74 20.78
CA LEU A 553 12.41 -3.43 20.03
C LEU A 553 12.60 -3.76 18.54
N THR A 554 11.48 -3.91 17.81
CA THR A 554 11.49 -4.17 16.36
C THR A 554 12.15 -3.04 15.57
N ASN A 555 12.06 -1.80 16.04
CA ASN A 555 12.72 -0.64 15.44
C ASN A 555 14.25 -0.57 15.70
N GLY A 556 14.82 -1.53 16.43
CA GLY A 556 16.26 -1.61 16.70
C GLY A 556 16.74 -0.89 17.98
N LEU A 557 15.84 -0.28 18.76
CA LEU A 557 16.18 0.27 20.08
C LEU A 557 16.40 -0.84 21.12
N ILE A 558 17.35 -0.62 22.03
CA ILE A 558 17.60 -1.50 23.17
C ILE A 558 17.23 -0.77 24.46
N LEU A 559 16.21 -1.28 25.14
CA LEU A 559 15.65 -0.75 26.37
C LEU A 559 16.31 -1.41 27.59
N HIS A 560 16.84 -0.60 28.51
CA HIS A 560 17.40 -1.04 29.78
C HIS A 560 16.37 -0.73 30.89
N ALA A 561 15.66 -1.75 31.37
CA ALA A 561 14.70 -1.61 32.46
C ALA A 561 15.37 -1.91 33.80
N GLY A 562 15.04 -1.08 34.79
CA GLY A 562 15.71 -1.11 36.08
C GLY A 562 15.15 -0.12 37.08
N CYS A 563 15.90 0.07 38.16
CA CYS A 563 15.57 1.05 39.19
C CYS A 563 16.78 1.94 39.46
N ARG A 564 16.55 3.18 39.85
CA ARG A 564 17.61 4.06 40.31
C ARG A 564 18.20 3.51 41.61
N ILE A 565 19.52 3.65 41.79
CA ILE A 565 20.18 3.34 43.06
C ILE A 565 20.19 4.63 43.88
N PRO A 566 19.58 4.68 45.08
CA PRO A 566 19.65 5.85 45.95
C PRO A 566 21.10 6.15 46.33
N PRO A 567 21.50 7.44 46.47
CA PRO A 567 22.80 7.78 47.03
C PRO A 567 22.92 7.22 48.45
N GLU A 568 24.12 6.79 48.85
CA GLU A 568 24.41 6.46 50.24
C GLU A 568 24.16 7.72 51.08
N LEU A 569 23.32 7.61 52.11
CA LEU A 569 22.89 8.71 52.97
C LEU A 569 24.08 9.51 53.52
N ASP A 570 24.34 10.68 52.96
CA ASP A 570 25.05 11.74 53.68
C ASP A 570 24.01 12.66 54.32
N VAL A 571 23.87 12.53 55.64
CA VAL A 571 22.89 13.24 56.47
C VAL A 571 23.32 14.70 56.64
N SER A 572 23.37 15.49 55.57
CA SER A 572 23.58 16.94 55.66
C SER A 572 23.33 17.70 54.36
N SER A 573 22.12 17.65 53.80
CA SER A 573 21.57 18.81 53.09
C SER A 573 20.07 18.66 52.85
N GLY A 574 19.30 19.44 53.62
CA GLY A 574 17.91 19.70 53.29
C GLY A 574 17.87 20.70 52.15
N SER A 575 17.47 20.26 50.96
CA SER A 575 16.97 21.13 49.91
C SER A 575 15.84 20.41 49.17
N ASP A 576 14.66 21.04 49.18
CA ASP A 576 13.49 20.73 48.33
C ASP A 576 13.85 20.95 46.85
N GLY A 577 14.71 20.08 46.29
CA GLY A 577 15.07 20.04 44.88
C GLY A 577 14.48 18.81 44.22
N ALA A 578 13.97 18.96 43.00
CA ALA A 578 13.54 17.83 42.17
C ALA A 578 14.65 16.75 42.12
N GLU A 579 14.27 15.48 42.29
CA GLU A 579 15.21 14.37 42.27
C GLU A 579 16.05 14.38 40.96
N PRO A 580 17.38 14.17 41.02
CA PRO A 580 18.22 14.18 39.81
C PRO A 580 17.82 13.07 38.83
N THR A 581 17.62 13.39 37.55
CA THR A 581 17.25 12.42 36.51
C THR A 581 18.27 12.39 35.38
N PHE A 582 18.32 11.27 34.64
CA PHE A 582 19.14 11.20 33.44
C PHE A 582 18.58 12.11 32.35
N ARG A 583 19.46 12.89 31.71
CA ARG A 583 19.12 13.83 30.65
C ARG A 583 19.49 13.25 29.28
N GLU A 584 18.75 13.62 28.25
CA GLU A 584 19.11 13.27 26.88
C GLU A 584 20.50 13.82 26.53
N SER A 585 21.27 13.05 25.76
CA SER A 585 22.68 13.32 25.42
C SER A 585 23.67 13.36 26.59
N GLN A 586 23.26 13.02 27.82
CA GLN A 586 24.16 12.90 28.97
C GLN A 586 25.13 11.73 28.78
N ALA A 587 26.41 11.95 29.06
CA ALA A 587 27.42 10.91 29.03
C ALA A 587 27.24 9.96 30.23
N VAL A 588 27.22 8.65 29.95
CA VAL A 588 27.02 7.60 30.94
C VAL A 588 28.00 6.45 30.73
N MET A 589 28.49 5.88 31.82
CA MET A 589 29.33 4.69 31.86
C MET A 589 28.47 3.46 32.14
N LEU A 590 28.46 2.51 31.21
CA LEU A 590 27.81 1.21 31.34
C LEU A 590 28.81 0.24 31.96
N ARG A 591 28.35 -0.59 32.90
CA ARG A 591 29.11 -1.71 33.46
C ARG A 591 28.20 -2.92 33.59
N ILE A 592 28.55 -4.03 32.95
CA ILE A 592 27.80 -5.28 33.08
C ILE A 592 28.22 -6.06 34.32
N ASP A 593 27.37 -6.97 34.79
CA ASP A 593 27.71 -7.99 35.77
C ASP A 593 28.46 -9.14 35.07
N ASP A 594 29.77 -9.18 35.31
CA ASP A 594 30.70 -10.12 34.67
C ASP A 594 30.38 -11.58 35.00
N GLU A 595 30.01 -11.89 36.24
CA GLU A 595 29.73 -13.27 36.68
C GLU A 595 28.46 -13.77 35.98
N THR A 596 27.40 -12.96 35.99
CA THR A 596 26.14 -13.27 35.31
C THR A 596 26.35 -13.42 33.79
N ARG A 597 27.08 -12.50 33.16
CA ARG A 597 27.37 -12.54 31.71
C ARG A 597 28.15 -13.80 31.33
N ASN A 598 29.19 -14.13 32.08
CA ASN A 598 30.03 -15.28 31.81
C ASN A 598 29.21 -16.56 31.93
N TYR A 599 28.41 -16.70 32.99
CA TYR A 599 27.56 -17.87 33.20
C TYR A 599 26.50 -18.04 32.09
N HIS A 600 25.83 -16.95 31.68
CA HIS A 600 24.89 -17.00 30.56
C HIS A 600 25.56 -17.37 29.23
N SER A 601 26.76 -16.84 28.97
CA SER A 601 27.53 -17.16 27.75
C SER A 601 27.94 -18.65 27.72
N ARG A 602 28.29 -19.23 28.87
CA ARG A 602 28.59 -20.67 29.01
C ARG A 602 27.37 -21.53 28.73
N LEU A 603 26.23 -21.21 29.35
CA LEU A 603 24.95 -21.91 29.13
C LEU A 603 24.50 -21.83 27.66
N HIS A 604 24.62 -20.66 27.03
CA HIS A 604 24.22 -20.44 25.65
C HIS A 604 25.13 -21.20 24.66
N THR A 605 26.44 -21.15 24.87
CA THR A 605 27.41 -21.91 24.04
C THR A 605 27.20 -23.42 24.19
N ALA A 606 26.92 -23.91 25.41
CA ALA A 606 26.55 -25.32 25.63
C ALA A 606 25.26 -25.69 24.89
N GLY A 607 24.29 -24.79 24.79
CA GLY A 607 23.07 -25.00 24.02
C GLY A 607 23.34 -25.25 22.54
N HIS A 608 24.21 -24.47 21.92
CA HIS A 608 24.64 -24.72 20.53
C HIS A 608 25.37 -26.07 20.39
N LEU A 609 26.21 -26.46 21.35
CA LEU A 609 26.83 -27.79 21.33
C LEU A 609 25.80 -28.91 21.37
N VAL A 610 24.74 -28.78 22.19
CA VAL A 610 23.64 -29.75 22.22
C VAL A 610 22.92 -29.81 20.87
N GLY A 611 22.66 -28.66 20.24
CA GLY A 611 22.10 -28.55 18.89
C GLY A 611 22.93 -29.30 17.85
N LEU A 612 24.24 -29.04 17.81
CA LEU A 612 25.18 -29.69 16.88
C LEU A 612 25.31 -31.19 17.15
N ALA A 613 25.36 -31.59 18.42
CA ALA A 613 25.45 -32.98 18.83
C ALA A 613 24.25 -33.80 18.35
N VAL A 614 23.03 -33.29 18.53
CA VAL A 614 21.81 -33.94 18.03
C VAL A 614 21.82 -34.03 16.51
N ARG A 615 22.36 -33.02 15.82
CA ARG A 615 22.38 -33.04 14.37
C ARG A 615 23.32 -34.09 13.78
N GLN A 616 24.45 -34.35 14.45
CA GLN A 616 25.33 -35.45 14.04
C GLN A 616 24.63 -36.81 14.10
N LEU A 617 23.52 -36.93 14.85
CA LEU A 617 22.72 -38.14 14.93
C LEU A 617 21.67 -38.29 13.81
N VAL A 618 21.42 -37.26 12.98
CA VAL A 618 20.33 -37.26 11.97
C VAL A 618 20.43 -38.45 11.01
N GLY A 619 21.64 -38.89 10.65
CA GLY A 619 21.85 -40.09 9.83
C GLY A 619 21.37 -41.39 10.49
N THR A 620 21.28 -41.42 11.82
CA THR A 620 20.93 -42.59 12.64
C THR A 620 19.49 -42.55 13.13
N ILE A 621 18.96 -41.37 13.49
CA ILE A 621 17.65 -41.22 14.15
C ILE A 621 16.56 -40.63 13.23
N GLY A 622 16.89 -40.37 11.96
CA GLY A 622 15.98 -39.75 10.99
C GLY A 622 16.02 -38.22 11.04
N ALA A 623 15.17 -37.57 10.24
CA ALA A 623 15.12 -36.12 10.15
C ALA A 623 14.66 -35.49 11.48
N VAL A 624 15.47 -34.58 12.00
CA VAL A 624 15.21 -33.82 13.22
C VAL A 624 15.47 -32.34 12.93
N SER A 625 14.54 -31.47 13.32
CA SER A 625 14.69 -30.01 13.17
C SER A 625 14.60 -29.31 14.51
N GLU A 626 15.50 -28.37 14.78
CA GLU A 626 15.47 -27.55 16.00
C GLU A 626 14.27 -26.59 15.97
N LEU A 627 13.53 -26.50 17.07
CA LEU A 627 12.32 -25.67 17.17
C LEU A 627 12.56 -24.43 18.01
N LYS A 628 13.09 -24.61 19.23
CA LYS A 628 13.39 -23.52 20.16
C LYS A 628 14.39 -23.96 21.21
N ALA A 629 15.05 -22.98 21.82
CA ALA A 629 15.94 -23.21 22.95
C ALA A 629 15.65 -22.26 24.11
N ASN A 630 16.01 -22.70 25.31
CA ASN A 630 16.07 -21.87 26.52
C ASN A 630 17.44 -22.11 27.16
N HIS A 631 18.14 -21.04 27.49
CA HIS A 631 19.47 -21.07 28.08
C HIS A 631 19.48 -20.41 29.47
N ALA A 632 18.32 -20.38 30.14
CA ALA A 632 18.20 -19.86 31.49
C ALA A 632 18.74 -20.85 32.54
N PRO A 633 19.41 -20.36 33.60
CA PRO A 633 19.86 -21.18 34.73
C PRO A 633 18.75 -22.10 35.29
N GLY A 634 19.09 -23.36 35.56
CA GLY A 634 18.17 -24.35 36.13
C GLY A 634 17.01 -24.80 35.24
N SER A 635 16.92 -24.29 34.01
CA SER A 635 15.84 -24.63 33.08
C SER A 635 16.29 -24.69 31.62
N ALA A 636 17.59 -24.92 31.38
CA ALA A 636 18.15 -24.91 30.04
C ALA A 636 17.81 -26.18 29.25
N PHE A 637 17.42 -25.99 27.98
CA PHE A 637 17.08 -27.07 27.06
C PHE A 637 17.13 -26.63 25.59
N VAL A 638 17.20 -27.61 24.69
CA VAL A 638 16.93 -27.45 23.26
C VAL A 638 15.78 -28.39 22.86
N GLU A 639 14.79 -27.87 22.14
CA GLU A 639 13.64 -28.59 21.63
C GLU A 639 13.78 -28.88 20.14
N PHE A 640 13.39 -30.09 19.75
CA PHE A 640 13.48 -30.57 18.39
C PHE A 640 12.17 -31.23 17.95
N GLN A 641 11.77 -30.98 16.72
CA GLN A 641 10.76 -31.77 16.02
C GLN A 641 11.42 -33.06 15.55
N GLY A 642 10.89 -34.21 15.98
CA GLY A 642 11.49 -35.52 15.71
C GLY A 642 11.71 -36.34 16.98
N LEU A 643 11.99 -37.63 16.80
CA LEU A 643 12.09 -38.59 17.91
C LEU A 643 13.56 -38.80 18.32
N ILE A 644 13.95 -38.22 19.46
CA ILE A 644 15.26 -38.44 20.07
C ILE A 644 15.09 -39.40 21.24
N SER A 645 15.68 -40.58 21.11
CA SER A 645 15.59 -41.59 22.17
C SER A 645 16.53 -41.34 23.36
N GLY A 646 16.16 -41.84 24.54
CA GLY A 646 16.96 -41.68 25.77
C GLY A 646 18.31 -42.40 25.69
N GLU A 647 18.42 -43.42 24.85
CA GLU A 647 19.67 -44.13 24.55
C GLU A 647 20.74 -43.24 23.90
N HIS A 648 20.33 -42.19 23.18
CA HIS A 648 21.24 -41.24 22.54
C HIS A 648 21.86 -40.24 23.52
N LYS A 649 21.44 -40.23 24.78
CA LYS A 649 21.95 -39.32 25.81
C LYS A 649 23.47 -39.41 25.94
N ALA A 650 24.03 -40.62 25.93
CA ALA A 650 25.47 -40.83 26.06
C ALA A 650 26.25 -40.27 24.85
N VAL A 651 25.71 -40.45 23.63
CA VAL A 651 26.34 -39.94 22.40
C VAL A 651 26.30 -38.42 22.34
N ILE A 652 25.18 -37.81 22.76
CA ILE A 652 25.07 -36.34 22.86
C ILE A 652 26.06 -35.82 23.90
N GLN A 653 26.19 -36.50 25.06
CA GLN A 653 27.15 -36.13 26.10
C GLN A 653 28.59 -36.19 25.58
N GLU A 654 28.97 -37.20 24.81
CA GLU A 654 30.32 -37.32 24.24
C GLU A 654 30.71 -36.14 23.33
N VAL A 655 29.76 -35.63 22.54
CA VAL A 655 30.00 -34.44 21.70
C VAL A 655 30.10 -33.17 22.57
N VAL A 656 29.26 -33.05 23.59
CA VAL A 656 29.28 -31.91 24.54
C VAL A 656 30.56 -31.91 25.39
N ASP A 657 31.12 -33.08 25.69
CA ASP A 657 32.38 -33.25 26.43
C ASP A 657 33.62 -32.90 25.58
N ARG A 658 33.46 -32.68 24.26
CA ARG A 658 34.56 -32.21 23.41
C ARG A 658 34.99 -30.81 23.83
N SER A 659 36.16 -30.77 24.45
CA SER A 659 36.78 -29.54 24.93
C SER A 659 37.72 -28.93 23.88
N ASP A 660 38.09 -27.67 24.11
CA ASP A 660 39.13 -26.94 23.37
C ASP A 660 38.83 -26.69 21.88
N LEU A 661 37.54 -26.68 21.49
CA LEU A 661 37.13 -26.23 20.17
C LEU A 661 36.99 -24.70 20.18
N PRO A 662 37.67 -23.97 19.28
CA PRO A 662 37.48 -22.53 19.14
C PRO A 662 36.04 -22.16 18.77
N VAL A 663 35.51 -21.11 19.40
CA VAL A 663 34.22 -20.49 19.07
C VAL A 663 34.48 -19.16 18.39
N ARG A 664 34.15 -19.05 17.11
CA ARG A 664 34.46 -17.89 16.27
C ARG A 664 33.19 -17.13 15.90
N VAL A 665 33.27 -15.80 15.99
CA VAL A 665 32.24 -14.92 15.44
C VAL A 665 32.66 -14.54 14.03
N CYS A 666 31.79 -14.84 13.07
CA CYS A 666 31.98 -14.59 11.65
C CYS A 666 30.86 -13.68 11.14
N TRP A 667 31.14 -12.94 10.08
CA TRP A 667 30.14 -12.13 9.38
C TRP A 667 30.07 -12.67 7.95
N TRP A 668 28.96 -13.33 7.63
CA TRP A 668 28.80 -14.08 6.39
C TRP A 668 27.67 -13.50 5.55
N ASP A 669 27.84 -13.47 4.23
CA ASP A 669 26.78 -13.10 3.29
C ASP A 669 25.69 -14.20 3.21
N GLU A 670 24.59 -13.92 2.50
CA GLU A 670 23.45 -14.84 2.36
C GLU A 670 23.84 -16.20 1.79
N GLN A 671 24.71 -16.21 0.79
CA GLN A 671 25.15 -17.45 0.16
C GLN A 671 25.95 -18.29 1.16
N GLN A 672 26.89 -17.67 1.86
CA GLN A 672 27.72 -18.31 2.88
C GLN A 672 26.90 -18.86 4.04
N VAL A 673 25.89 -18.11 4.51
CA VAL A 673 24.97 -18.58 5.56
C VAL A 673 24.22 -19.81 5.08
N ARG A 674 23.62 -19.78 3.89
CA ARG A 674 22.83 -20.92 3.36
C ARG A 674 23.68 -22.16 3.08
N GLU A 675 24.92 -21.99 2.66
CA GLU A 675 25.83 -23.10 2.33
C GLU A 675 26.56 -23.69 3.54
N LYS A 676 26.97 -22.85 4.51
CA LYS A 676 27.90 -23.23 5.58
C LYS A 676 27.24 -23.34 6.96
N CYS A 677 26.12 -22.66 7.21
CA CYS A 677 25.46 -22.79 8.50
C CYS A 677 24.80 -24.16 8.60
N THR A 678 24.97 -24.74 9.78
CA THR A 678 24.42 -26.04 10.11
C THR A 678 22.90 -25.95 10.04
N ALA A 679 22.26 -25.08 10.81
CA ALA A 679 20.83 -24.79 10.68
C ALA A 679 20.64 -23.33 10.28
N VAL A 680 19.91 -23.10 9.19
CA VAL A 680 19.33 -21.80 8.86
C VAL A 680 17.83 -21.99 9.00
N PRO A 681 17.18 -21.43 10.04
CA PRO A 681 15.73 -21.35 10.04
C PRO A 681 15.25 -20.75 8.71
N ASP A 682 14.20 -21.30 8.09
CA ASP A 682 13.68 -20.78 6.79
C ASP A 682 13.30 -19.29 6.85
N ALA A 683 13.14 -18.75 8.06
CA ALA A 683 12.83 -17.36 8.39
C ALA A 683 14.05 -16.46 8.69
N VAL A 684 15.28 -16.87 8.37
CA VAL A 684 16.46 -16.01 8.54
C VAL A 684 16.45 -14.91 7.46
N VAL A 685 15.95 -13.75 7.86
CA VAL A 685 15.93 -12.52 7.05
C VAL A 685 17.19 -11.72 7.36
N PHE A 686 17.89 -11.26 6.32
CA PHE A 686 19.03 -10.36 6.47
C PHE A 686 18.53 -9.04 7.06
N PRO A 687 19.20 -8.47 8.10
CA PRO A 687 18.81 -7.18 8.64
C PRO A 687 18.78 -6.13 7.52
N GLU A 688 17.71 -5.34 7.40
CA GLU A 688 17.57 -4.30 6.38
C GLU A 688 18.82 -3.38 6.36
N GLY A 689 19.52 -3.38 5.22
CA GLY A 689 20.73 -2.56 4.99
C GLY A 689 22.06 -3.22 5.38
N GLU A 690 22.07 -4.48 5.83
CA GLU A 690 23.29 -5.24 6.12
C GLU A 690 23.49 -6.39 5.12
N ASP A 691 24.59 -6.36 4.36
CA ASP A 691 24.94 -7.41 3.39
C ASP A 691 25.52 -8.68 4.06
N VAL A 692 25.70 -8.66 5.38
CA VAL A 692 26.33 -9.74 6.15
C VAL A 692 25.59 -10.00 7.46
N MET A 693 25.54 -11.26 7.88
CA MET A 693 24.90 -11.72 9.11
C MET A 693 25.92 -12.24 10.10
N ARG A 694 25.69 -11.94 11.40
CA ARG A 694 26.48 -12.50 12.49
C ARG A 694 26.22 -14.00 12.65
N VAL A 695 27.27 -14.77 12.46
CA VAL A 695 27.30 -16.22 12.60
C VAL A 695 28.29 -16.60 13.69
N VAL A 696 27.95 -17.63 14.45
CA VAL A 696 28.82 -18.23 15.46
C VAL A 696 29.17 -19.64 15.01
N GLU A 697 30.45 -19.87 14.78
CA GLU A 697 31.03 -21.13 14.35
C GLU A 697 31.74 -21.81 15.53
N ILE A 698 31.43 -23.08 15.76
CA ILE A 698 32.17 -23.94 16.68
C ILE A 698 33.00 -24.90 15.82
N ASP A 699 34.31 -24.77 15.93
CA ASP A 699 35.28 -25.42 15.04
C ASP A 699 35.04 -26.94 14.95
N GLY A 700 34.95 -27.45 13.72
CA GLY A 700 34.73 -28.88 13.47
C GLY A 700 33.34 -29.43 13.80
N LEU A 701 32.42 -28.62 14.36
CA LEU A 701 31.05 -29.03 14.65
C LEU A 701 30.01 -28.29 13.79
N GLY A 702 30.25 -27.03 13.45
CA GLY A 702 29.46 -26.25 12.51
C GLY A 702 29.05 -24.87 13.03
N ALA A 703 28.15 -24.19 12.30
CA ALA A 703 27.87 -22.77 12.51
C ALA A 703 26.37 -22.43 12.58
N TYR A 704 26.03 -21.36 13.30
CA TYR A 704 24.66 -20.85 13.47
C TYR A 704 24.56 -19.33 13.31
N PRO A 705 23.51 -18.82 12.66
CA PRO A 705 23.08 -17.44 12.82
C PRO A 705 22.74 -17.19 14.30
N CYS A 706 23.46 -16.28 14.96
CA CYS A 706 23.26 -16.05 16.38
C CYS A 706 23.62 -14.62 16.82
N GLY A 707 22.74 -14.00 17.61
CA GLY A 707 22.92 -12.65 18.17
C GLY A 707 23.31 -12.59 19.65
N GLY A 708 23.50 -13.74 20.30
CA GLY A 708 23.84 -13.82 21.73
C GLY A 708 25.33 -13.83 22.04
N THR A 709 25.67 -14.06 23.30
CA THR A 709 27.05 -14.03 23.80
C THR A 709 27.61 -15.44 23.96
N HIS A 710 28.91 -15.58 23.74
CA HIS A 710 29.59 -16.88 23.70
C HIS A 710 30.93 -16.82 24.42
N VAL A 711 31.37 -17.96 24.93
CA VAL A 711 32.73 -18.13 25.43
C VAL A 711 33.68 -18.40 24.26
N PRO A 712 34.97 -18.04 24.36
CA PRO A 712 35.89 -18.12 23.22
C PRO A 712 36.29 -19.56 22.86
N THR A 713 36.22 -20.50 23.80
CA THR A 713 36.46 -21.92 23.54
C THR A 713 35.45 -22.80 24.27
N THR A 714 35.21 -24.03 23.78
CA THR A 714 34.33 -24.98 24.49
C THR A 714 34.89 -25.42 25.84
N ARG A 715 36.20 -25.26 26.09
CA ARG A 715 36.81 -25.49 27.41
C ARG A 715 36.23 -24.54 28.46
N ASP A 716 35.97 -23.30 28.08
CA ASP A 716 35.49 -22.24 28.98
C ASP A 716 34.03 -22.44 29.40
N ILE A 717 33.30 -23.37 28.76
CA ILE A 717 31.98 -23.80 29.21
C ILE A 717 32.07 -24.47 30.59
N GLY A 718 33.19 -25.15 30.88
CA GLY A 718 33.33 -26.01 32.05
C GLY A 718 32.51 -27.29 31.91
N LYS A 719 32.04 -27.85 33.04
CA LYS A 719 31.29 -29.11 33.05
C LYS A 719 29.84 -28.90 32.63
N ALA A 720 29.51 -29.27 31.40
CA ALA A 720 28.13 -29.32 30.89
C ALA A 720 27.58 -30.76 30.94
N ILE A 721 26.39 -30.94 31.51
CA ILE A 721 25.79 -32.26 31.73
C ILE A 721 24.43 -32.31 31.06
N ILE A 722 24.18 -33.32 30.23
CA ILE A 722 22.85 -33.62 29.72
C ILE A 722 22.04 -34.23 30.86
N CYS A 723 20.97 -33.56 31.28
CA CYS A 723 20.14 -33.98 32.40
C CYS A 723 19.14 -35.04 31.95
N ARG A 724 18.29 -34.72 30.97
CA ARG A 724 17.15 -35.54 30.57
C ARG A 724 16.77 -35.32 29.11
N ILE A 725 16.34 -36.40 28.45
CA ILE A 725 15.63 -36.33 27.17
C ILE A 725 14.17 -36.67 27.44
N SER A 726 13.28 -35.71 27.23
CA SER A 726 11.82 -35.88 27.39
C SER A 726 11.11 -35.75 26.05
N ARG A 727 9.95 -36.41 25.91
CA ARG A 727 9.18 -36.42 24.66
C ARG A 727 7.72 -36.09 24.91
N GLN A 728 7.14 -35.26 24.06
CA GLN A 728 5.71 -34.93 24.10
C GLN A 728 5.22 -34.56 22.69
N LYS A 729 4.17 -35.24 22.20
CA LYS A 729 3.50 -34.91 20.91
C LYS A 729 4.45 -34.78 19.70
N GLY A 730 5.44 -35.68 19.57
CA GLY A 730 6.40 -35.66 18.46
C GLY A 730 7.56 -34.66 18.61
N ILE A 731 7.60 -33.93 19.73
CA ILE A 731 8.69 -33.03 20.09
C ILE A 731 9.59 -33.72 21.12
N SER A 732 10.89 -33.68 20.89
CA SER A 732 11.92 -34.14 21.83
C SER A 732 12.64 -32.95 22.44
N LYS A 733 12.79 -32.95 23.76
CA LYS A 733 13.44 -31.91 24.53
C LYS A 733 14.66 -32.47 25.24
N VAL A 734 15.83 -31.91 24.96
CA VAL A 734 17.11 -32.26 25.57
C VAL A 734 17.47 -31.18 26.60
N SER A 735 17.29 -31.50 27.88
CA SER A 735 17.65 -30.61 28.99
C SER A 735 19.11 -30.80 29.38
N TYR A 736 19.79 -29.71 29.72
CA TYR A 736 21.19 -29.73 30.14
C TYR A 736 21.45 -28.67 31.22
N GLU A 737 22.56 -28.82 31.93
CA GLU A 737 23.02 -27.89 32.95
C GLU A 737 24.51 -27.64 32.79
N VAL A 738 24.96 -26.46 33.22
CA VAL A 738 26.39 -26.11 33.29
C VAL A 738 26.70 -25.79 34.75
N ALA A 739 27.74 -26.39 35.30
CA ALA A 739 28.13 -26.15 36.69
C ALA A 739 28.44 -24.66 36.93
N SER A 740 27.87 -24.06 37.98
CA SER A 740 28.29 -22.73 38.40
C SER A 740 29.72 -22.77 38.93
N GLU A 741 30.50 -21.71 38.74
CA GLU A 741 31.87 -21.62 39.27
C GLU A 741 31.94 -21.70 40.81
N ASN A 742 30.81 -21.48 41.49
CA ASN A 742 30.68 -21.55 42.94
C ASN A 742 30.14 -22.90 43.47
N ALA A 743 29.98 -23.93 42.63
CA ALA A 743 29.59 -25.27 43.06
C ALA A 743 30.83 -26.17 43.20
N SER A 744 31.60 -25.93 44.27
CA SER A 744 32.62 -26.86 44.78
C SER A 744 32.02 -27.85 45.77
#